data_AF-A0A5C1NGV4-F1
#
_entry.id   AF-A0A5C1NGV4-F1
#
_cell.length_a   1.000
_cell.length_b   1.000
_cell.length_c   1.000
_cell.angle_alpha   90.00
_cell.angle_beta   90.00
_cell.angle_gamma   90.00
#
_symmetry.space_group_name_H-M   'P 1'
#
loop_
_entity.id
_entity.type
_entity.pdbx_description
1 polymer ?
#
loop_
_entity_poly.entity_id
_entity_poly.type
_entity_poly.pdbx_seq_one_letter_code
_entity_poly.pdbx_strand_id
1 'polypeptide(L)'
;MSVKAVSGSDATSSESSDSVSAWEEAVNEAKQAGIQWELPDNDKRSAQDVIDDSPLLKNLGNQSGVKDMLEERVGDIDQDADAAYRAAQVLEHVEKFDEEGKRLASNDIGNERIDGFTSSGEARHGTEAGRLQDFGKYGFSNLQGELNHIETAGEDDKAREEAEALGIQWERPDGDDRSAEDIINDNPLLKDLGNQSGVKDMLKERVGDFEEDADAAYRAAQVLEHIESFDEDGKRQASNDVGNGSIDGFTSSDEARHGTEAGRLQDFGKHGFSSLKGELVSPDTVGDNKELREQAESAGIQWELPDDDKRSAQDIIDDSPLLKNLGNQSGIKDMLKERVGDFEHDADAAYRASQVLDRITMYDEEGNSLSGGDVANSSIDGFTSSDEARNGTEAGRLQDFGKYGFEALQDVKPTDEIGSYQDFLDANPDADDVSKTLAKYTAIIEENYDAIRGKTESGKYLTAEALKQYRDENPQISDDFKEALDFWSKPGAFDLLETSKSPLRQKTDGDLSKNDLSNWLGTHAPKDAGSAITYLTEVINANAVGDVDTDKLSGDLFENPQDYSAEEKAAALQDLLTAQKLITEGAAAGMWKDDYSKVSIANSVRGHPDPEKLLQDVNDHIAILEKDTEVMEYLEESSTSQISQLFEDNKALGEALETTYDEDIKSGEALDLLWDSKMKDGKTDQQAVLAEFFGAAQMFQSALGIDDIGEIQDAVKGSKHNEELETFYEESLASGERLKELLKDNSFEEAASAFSAEVSLYNAALDPDFTEKFDTELNDNFSEIVQENAFQDASFDDLKEVFGVDGGDELDEEKVRDIIDQVKEENPEFFTNPDGTVATSDQIVAGIRGDWDVLRQGTKSLSELSLLNPGSGAKAAADAGVLHGVSGLFLAGVTIAKGVNGAGNLTDRQIVDITTGSVMTATLMTEGGMKNLQGYMKGISGLEIDDLAKTISSGLKKFENAAKGLGGIAGVAAGAYAIFDGVESIRKGDKVGGGISITAGSLGAMAGLASAVEGGLGMFAPSLLQRIPLGAIAGGLGALAAGAVAVALLIPGLIEEGKQQAKADDFGEVLSDYLTKYGVDGVKDGDYWDIPEEDWPGYDDGPTIGS
;
A
#
# COMPACT_ATOMS: atom_id res chain seq x y z
N MET A 1 82.27 -33.54 -48.66
CA MET A 1 83.63 -32.95 -48.68
C MET A 1 83.87 -32.41 -47.29
N SER A 2 84.99 -32.73 -46.63
CA SER A 2 85.24 -32.30 -45.25
C SER A 2 85.96 -30.95 -45.21
N VAL A 3 85.44 -30.00 -44.43
CA VAL A 3 86.21 -28.84 -43.96
C VAL A 3 86.04 -28.74 -42.45
N LYS A 4 87.19 -28.66 -41.78
CA LYS A 4 87.37 -28.50 -40.34
C LYS A 4 87.57 -27.00 -40.07
N ALA A 5 86.85 -26.43 -39.12
CA ALA A 5 87.05 -25.05 -38.68
C ALA A 5 88.39 -24.85 -37.96
N VAL A 6 89.09 -23.72 -38.20
CA VAL A 6 90.00 -23.06 -37.23
C VAL A 6 90.00 -21.54 -37.45
N SER A 7 89.91 -20.83 -36.32
CA SER A 7 90.02 -19.38 -36.11
C SER A 7 91.26 -18.70 -36.74
N GLY A 8 91.07 -17.46 -37.21
CA GLY A 8 92.14 -16.44 -37.27
C GLY A 8 92.62 -16.07 -38.67
N SER A 9 92.45 -14.78 -38.99
CA SER A 9 93.03 -14.00 -40.08
C SER A 9 94.21 -14.63 -40.85
N ASP A 10 93.97 -15.06 -42.08
CA ASP A 10 94.74 -14.61 -43.25
C ASP A 10 94.04 -15.05 -44.55
N ALA A 11 93.91 -14.12 -45.48
CA ALA A 11 93.28 -14.34 -46.78
C ALA A 11 94.12 -15.30 -47.64
N THR A 12 93.47 -16.29 -48.29
CA THR A 12 93.49 -16.57 -49.74
C THR A 12 93.15 -18.03 -50.07
N SER A 13 91.86 -18.32 -50.31
CA SER A 13 91.43 -19.30 -51.30
C SER A 13 90.04 -18.94 -51.79
N SER A 14 89.85 -18.94 -53.10
CA SER A 14 88.59 -18.65 -53.77
C SER A 14 87.53 -19.73 -53.47
N GLU A 15 86.79 -19.57 -52.38
CA GLU A 15 85.43 -20.11 -52.28
C GLU A 15 84.50 -19.19 -53.08
N SER A 16 83.70 -19.79 -53.95
CA SER A 16 82.85 -19.09 -54.92
C SER A 16 81.85 -18.19 -54.21
N SER A 17 81.66 -16.95 -54.69
CA SER A 17 80.58 -16.05 -54.26
C SER A 17 79.20 -16.70 -54.23
N ASP A 18 79.00 -17.69 -55.11
CA ASP A 18 77.74 -18.41 -55.31
C ASP A 18 77.39 -19.35 -54.12
N SER A 19 78.36 -19.78 -53.30
CA SER A 19 78.09 -20.65 -52.14
C SER A 19 77.72 -19.86 -50.88
N VAL A 20 78.19 -18.61 -50.76
CA VAL A 20 77.82 -17.72 -49.65
C VAL A 20 76.39 -17.20 -49.85
N SER A 21 76.03 -16.82 -51.09
CA SER A 21 74.67 -16.37 -51.40
C SER A 21 73.61 -17.47 -51.21
N ALA A 22 73.94 -18.72 -51.58
CA ALA A 22 73.03 -19.85 -51.39
C ALA A 22 72.81 -20.19 -49.90
N TRP A 23 73.82 -19.93 -49.05
CA TRP A 23 73.72 -20.13 -47.61
C TRP A 23 72.88 -19.02 -46.95
N GLU A 24 73.11 -17.75 -47.30
CA GLU A 24 72.28 -16.62 -46.84
C GLU A 24 70.81 -16.76 -47.29
N GLU A 25 70.56 -17.27 -48.49
CA GLU A 25 69.21 -17.58 -48.98
C GLU A 25 68.55 -18.67 -48.14
N ALA A 26 69.26 -19.77 -47.86
CA ALA A 26 68.76 -20.85 -46.99
C ALA A 26 68.45 -20.37 -45.56
N VAL A 27 69.25 -19.49 -44.99
CA VAL A 27 68.99 -18.89 -43.66
C VAL A 27 67.69 -18.08 -43.68
N ASN A 28 67.47 -17.28 -44.72
CA ASN A 28 66.25 -16.48 -44.84
C ASN A 28 65.01 -17.35 -45.10
N GLU A 29 65.13 -18.38 -45.93
CA GLU A 29 64.05 -19.35 -46.17
C GLU A 29 63.71 -20.16 -44.92
N ALA A 30 64.72 -20.61 -44.17
CA ALA A 30 64.52 -21.26 -42.87
C ALA A 30 63.78 -20.35 -41.91
N LYS A 31 64.17 -19.08 -41.82
CA LYS A 31 63.49 -18.09 -40.99
C LYS A 31 62.02 -17.90 -41.39
N GLN A 32 61.70 -17.90 -42.69
CA GLN A 32 60.32 -17.82 -43.17
C GLN A 32 59.48 -19.05 -42.81
N ALA A 33 60.11 -20.21 -42.65
CA ALA A 33 59.47 -21.44 -42.20
C ALA A 33 59.43 -21.56 -40.66
N GLY A 34 59.81 -20.52 -39.91
CA GLY A 34 59.87 -20.55 -38.45
C GLY A 34 61.02 -21.42 -37.91
N ILE A 35 62.10 -21.60 -38.66
CA ILE A 35 63.24 -22.40 -38.24
C ILE A 35 64.36 -21.48 -37.76
N GLN A 36 64.73 -21.65 -36.50
CA GLN A 36 65.90 -21.00 -35.90
C GLN A 36 67.18 -21.65 -36.39
N TRP A 37 68.05 -20.84 -36.99
CA TRP A 37 69.25 -21.31 -37.66
C TRP A 37 70.35 -21.81 -36.69
N GLU A 38 70.41 -21.18 -35.52
CA GLU A 38 71.38 -21.44 -34.46
C GLU A 38 70.63 -21.64 -33.14
N LEU A 39 71.24 -22.35 -32.21
CA LEU A 39 70.74 -22.48 -30.85
C LEU A 39 70.65 -21.10 -30.17
N PRO A 40 69.60 -20.84 -29.38
CA PRO A 40 69.53 -19.64 -28.55
C PRO A 40 70.79 -19.45 -27.68
N ASP A 41 71.20 -18.20 -27.46
CA ASP A 41 72.44 -17.87 -26.73
C ASP A 41 72.52 -18.45 -25.31
N ASN A 42 71.38 -18.75 -24.70
CA ASN A 42 71.23 -19.38 -23.38
C ASN A 42 71.19 -20.91 -23.44
N ASP A 43 70.93 -21.51 -24.60
CA ASP A 43 71.01 -22.97 -24.80
C ASP A 43 72.48 -23.41 -24.92
N LYS A 44 72.83 -24.47 -24.19
CA LYS A 44 74.21 -25.00 -24.08
C LYS A 44 74.26 -26.49 -24.40
N ARG A 45 73.17 -27.08 -24.90
CA ARG A 45 73.08 -28.48 -25.30
C ARG A 45 74.13 -28.79 -26.37
N SER A 46 74.75 -29.97 -26.27
CA SER A 46 75.59 -30.50 -27.33
C SER A 46 74.74 -31.08 -28.46
N ALA A 47 75.33 -31.36 -29.63
CA ALA A 47 74.64 -32.02 -30.74
C ALA A 47 73.97 -33.34 -30.31
N GLN A 48 74.64 -34.11 -29.45
CA GLN A 48 74.11 -35.36 -28.92
C GLN A 48 72.92 -35.12 -27.98
N ASP A 49 72.96 -34.07 -27.15
CA ASP A 49 71.85 -33.73 -26.25
C ASP A 49 70.62 -33.32 -27.08
N VAL A 50 70.80 -32.50 -28.12
CA VAL A 50 69.71 -32.10 -29.05
C VAL A 50 69.12 -33.31 -29.78
N ILE A 51 69.94 -34.26 -30.24
CA ILE A 51 69.46 -35.50 -30.85
C ILE A 51 68.68 -36.32 -29.82
N ASP A 52 69.20 -36.46 -28.60
CA ASP A 52 68.55 -37.28 -27.57
C ASP A 52 67.21 -36.69 -27.10
N ASP A 53 67.08 -35.36 -27.13
CA ASP A 53 65.87 -34.60 -26.81
C ASP A 53 64.85 -34.55 -27.97
N SER A 54 65.24 -34.92 -29.20
CA SER A 54 64.36 -34.96 -30.37
C SER A 54 64.10 -36.41 -30.79
N PRO A 55 63.00 -37.05 -30.35
CA PRO A 55 62.68 -38.43 -30.71
C PRO A 55 62.65 -38.66 -32.22
N LEU A 56 62.11 -37.70 -32.99
CA LEU A 56 62.10 -37.75 -34.46
C LEU A 56 63.51 -37.86 -35.03
N LEU A 57 64.44 -36.99 -34.59
CA LEU A 57 65.82 -36.98 -35.07
C LEU A 57 66.60 -38.20 -34.60
N LYS A 58 66.41 -38.61 -33.34
CA LYS A 58 67.01 -39.79 -32.73
C LYS A 58 66.63 -41.08 -33.44
N ASN A 59 65.35 -41.22 -33.77
CA ASN A 59 64.78 -42.42 -34.39
C ASN A 59 64.83 -42.37 -35.92
N LEU A 60 65.27 -41.26 -36.52
CA LEU A 60 65.33 -41.11 -37.96
C LEU A 60 66.30 -42.12 -38.59
N GLY A 61 65.73 -43.09 -39.29
CA GLY A 61 66.50 -43.98 -40.14
C GLY A 61 66.86 -43.33 -41.48
N ASN A 62 67.72 -43.99 -42.27
CA ASN A 62 68.16 -43.50 -43.58
C ASN A 62 67.42 -44.18 -44.75
N GLN A 63 66.15 -44.56 -44.57
CA GLN A 63 65.31 -45.11 -45.63
C GLN A 63 65.16 -44.08 -46.75
N SER A 64 65.28 -44.50 -48.00
CA SER A 64 65.28 -43.60 -49.16
C SER A 64 66.32 -42.46 -49.14
N GLY A 65 67.35 -42.55 -48.29
CA GLY A 65 68.41 -41.54 -48.18
C GLY A 65 68.03 -40.27 -47.43
N VAL A 66 66.87 -40.24 -46.74
CA VAL A 66 66.34 -38.99 -46.15
C VAL A 66 67.23 -38.37 -45.08
N LYS A 67 67.97 -39.18 -44.30
CA LYS A 67 68.88 -38.67 -43.26
C LYS A 67 70.09 -37.98 -43.90
N ASP A 68 70.68 -38.61 -44.92
CA ASP A 68 71.81 -38.02 -45.66
C ASP A 68 71.37 -36.73 -46.37
N MET A 69 70.15 -36.70 -46.92
CA MET A 69 69.61 -35.50 -47.57
C MET A 69 69.29 -34.37 -46.58
N LEU A 70 68.82 -34.70 -45.38
CA LEU A 70 68.63 -33.74 -44.29
C LEU A 70 69.98 -33.12 -43.91
N GLU A 71 71.00 -33.94 -43.64
CA GLU A 71 72.38 -33.50 -43.33
C GLU A 71 72.99 -32.62 -44.45
N GLU A 72 72.69 -32.89 -45.72
CA GLU A 72 73.16 -32.07 -46.84
C GLU A 72 72.60 -30.63 -46.78
N ARG A 73 71.41 -30.44 -46.20
CA ARG A 73 70.75 -29.13 -46.08
C ARG A 73 71.04 -28.42 -44.76
N VAL A 74 71.15 -29.18 -43.69
CA VAL A 74 71.28 -28.64 -42.32
C VAL A 74 72.69 -28.75 -41.76
N GLY A 75 73.64 -29.44 -42.41
CA GLY A 75 75.00 -29.62 -41.89
C GLY A 75 75.19 -30.88 -41.04
N ASP A 76 76.35 -30.97 -40.38
CA ASP A 76 76.80 -32.18 -39.65
C ASP A 76 76.08 -32.33 -38.31
N ILE A 77 74.89 -32.93 -38.33
CA ILE A 77 74.04 -33.10 -37.14
C ILE A 77 74.70 -33.90 -36.00
N ASP A 78 75.68 -34.75 -36.30
CA ASP A 78 76.33 -35.59 -35.28
C ASP A 78 77.40 -34.82 -34.48
N GLN A 79 77.88 -33.66 -34.99
CA GLN A 79 78.99 -32.91 -34.40
C GLN A 79 78.70 -31.42 -34.20
N ASP A 80 77.74 -30.84 -34.92
CA ASP A 80 77.33 -29.44 -34.85
C ASP A 80 75.95 -29.34 -34.16
N ALA A 81 75.92 -28.68 -33.01
CA ALA A 81 74.72 -28.55 -32.20
C ALA A 81 73.65 -27.70 -32.89
N ASP A 82 74.06 -26.67 -33.64
CA ASP A 82 73.15 -25.84 -34.43
C ASP A 82 72.57 -26.65 -35.59
N ALA A 83 73.37 -27.56 -36.18
CA ALA A 83 72.91 -28.49 -37.23
C ALA A 83 71.85 -29.45 -36.70
N ALA A 84 72.12 -30.07 -35.56
CA ALA A 84 71.15 -30.94 -34.89
C ALA A 84 69.86 -30.18 -34.55
N TYR A 85 69.97 -28.95 -34.08
CA TYR A 85 68.84 -28.12 -33.66
C TYR A 85 67.93 -27.73 -34.83
N ARG A 86 68.49 -27.22 -35.92
CA ARG A 86 67.69 -26.91 -37.12
C ARG A 86 67.17 -28.18 -37.80
N ALA A 87 67.89 -29.30 -37.74
CA ALA A 87 67.41 -30.59 -38.24
C ALA A 87 66.18 -31.08 -37.47
N ALA A 88 66.18 -30.96 -36.13
CA ALA A 88 65.04 -31.29 -35.30
C ALA A 88 63.80 -30.47 -35.67
N GLN A 89 63.97 -29.15 -35.86
CA GLN A 89 62.89 -28.25 -36.28
C GLN A 89 62.36 -28.55 -37.68
N VAL A 90 63.23 -28.93 -38.63
CA VAL A 90 62.78 -29.38 -39.97
C VAL A 90 61.92 -30.63 -39.87
N LEU A 91 62.31 -31.60 -39.04
CA LEU A 91 61.54 -32.83 -38.85
C LEU A 91 60.18 -32.54 -38.19
N GLU A 92 60.17 -31.66 -37.20
CA GLU A 92 58.95 -31.18 -36.56
C GLU A 92 58.04 -30.45 -37.56
N HIS A 93 58.59 -29.58 -38.41
CA HIS A 93 57.84 -28.91 -39.47
C HIS A 93 57.21 -29.93 -40.44
N VAL A 94 58.00 -30.91 -40.89
CA VAL A 94 57.54 -31.96 -41.79
C VAL A 94 56.40 -32.79 -41.17
N GLU A 95 56.46 -33.07 -39.87
CA GLU A 95 55.41 -33.77 -39.12
C GLU A 95 54.14 -32.91 -39.01
N LYS A 96 54.29 -31.62 -38.70
CA LYS A 96 53.18 -30.71 -38.39
C LYS A 96 52.46 -30.10 -39.59
N PHE A 97 53.10 -29.99 -40.76
CA PHE A 97 52.54 -29.30 -41.93
C PHE A 97 52.39 -30.21 -43.15
N ASP A 98 51.35 -29.96 -43.96
CA ASP A 98 51.19 -30.59 -45.26
C ASP A 98 51.98 -29.91 -46.38
N GLU A 99 51.83 -30.40 -47.62
CA GLU A 99 52.54 -29.85 -48.79
C GLU A 99 52.08 -28.43 -49.20
N GLU A 100 50.91 -27.98 -48.73
CA GLU A 100 50.39 -26.63 -48.94
C GLU A 100 50.72 -25.69 -47.76
N GLY A 101 51.37 -26.22 -46.71
CA GLY A 101 51.72 -25.49 -45.50
C GLY A 101 50.59 -25.32 -44.50
N LYS A 102 49.55 -26.16 -44.58
CA LYS A 102 48.48 -26.20 -43.59
C LYS A 102 48.89 -27.05 -42.39
N ARG A 103 48.62 -26.54 -41.19
CA ARG A 103 48.83 -27.28 -39.94
C ARG A 103 47.93 -28.52 -39.93
N LEU A 104 48.54 -29.69 -39.81
CA LEU A 104 47.89 -30.98 -39.72
C LEU A 104 47.33 -31.21 -38.31
N ALA A 105 46.22 -31.93 -38.21
CA ALA A 105 45.70 -32.45 -36.96
C ALA A 105 45.49 -33.95 -37.12
N SER A 106 46.33 -34.75 -36.47
CA SER A 106 46.35 -36.22 -36.60
C SER A 106 46.99 -36.86 -35.37
N ASN A 107 46.57 -38.09 -35.05
CA ASN A 107 47.19 -38.92 -34.02
C ASN A 107 48.56 -39.48 -34.44
N ASP A 108 48.94 -39.27 -35.71
CA ASP A 108 50.27 -39.63 -36.21
C ASP A 108 51.33 -38.59 -35.80
N ILE A 109 50.93 -37.38 -35.36
CA ILE A 109 51.85 -36.34 -34.89
C ILE A 109 52.33 -36.67 -33.48
N GLY A 110 53.64 -36.51 -33.21
CA GLY A 110 54.24 -36.77 -31.91
C GLY A 110 54.42 -38.26 -31.63
N ASN A 111 54.27 -39.14 -32.63
CA ASN A 111 54.44 -40.58 -32.47
C ASN A 111 55.91 -41.05 -32.54
N GLU A 112 56.84 -40.09 -32.49
CA GLU A 112 58.29 -40.24 -32.43
C GLU A 112 58.94 -40.84 -33.70
N ARG A 113 58.23 -40.90 -34.84
CA ARG A 113 58.77 -41.40 -36.10
C ARG A 113 58.23 -40.62 -37.31
N ILE A 114 59.01 -40.60 -38.39
CA ILE A 114 58.56 -40.08 -39.69
C ILE A 114 57.78 -41.18 -40.43
N ASP A 115 56.50 -40.93 -40.69
CA ASP A 115 55.58 -41.87 -41.31
C ASP A 115 55.50 -41.76 -42.83
N GLY A 116 55.02 -42.84 -43.47
CA GLY A 116 54.79 -42.88 -44.92
C GLY A 116 55.83 -43.60 -45.76
N PHE A 117 56.78 -44.30 -45.14
CA PHE A 117 57.63 -45.26 -45.85
C PHE A 117 56.86 -46.52 -46.25
N THR A 118 57.13 -47.04 -47.46
CA THR A 118 56.66 -48.37 -47.88
C THR A 118 57.45 -49.47 -47.16
N SER A 119 56.97 -50.72 -47.25
CA SER A 119 57.72 -51.88 -46.76
C SER A 119 59.05 -52.12 -47.48
N SER A 120 59.26 -51.54 -48.67
CA SER A 120 60.54 -51.52 -49.37
C SER A 120 61.44 -50.34 -48.98
N GLY A 121 60.98 -49.44 -48.11
CA GLY A 121 61.73 -48.27 -47.65
C GLY A 121 61.66 -47.07 -48.60
N GLU A 122 60.69 -47.02 -49.52
CA GLU A 122 60.45 -45.89 -50.41
C GLU A 122 59.51 -44.88 -49.73
N ALA A 123 59.82 -43.59 -49.82
CA ALA A 123 58.95 -42.52 -49.32
C ALA A 123 57.71 -42.37 -50.22
N ARG A 124 56.51 -42.30 -49.63
CA ARG A 124 55.27 -42.04 -50.38
C ARG A 124 55.04 -40.54 -50.53
N HIS A 125 54.70 -40.10 -51.74
CA HIS A 125 54.30 -38.71 -51.99
C HIS A 125 53.11 -38.31 -51.09
N GLY A 126 53.13 -37.08 -50.58
CA GLY A 126 52.08 -36.53 -49.70
C GLY A 126 52.11 -37.03 -48.25
N THR A 127 53.10 -37.84 -47.87
CA THR A 127 53.33 -38.26 -46.47
C THR A 127 54.53 -37.51 -45.87
N GLU A 128 54.73 -37.59 -44.55
CA GLU A 128 55.90 -36.99 -43.87
C GLU A 128 57.23 -37.44 -44.51
N ALA A 129 57.38 -38.74 -44.77
CA ALA A 129 58.55 -39.28 -45.46
C ALA A 129 58.74 -38.68 -46.86
N GLY A 130 57.64 -38.45 -47.59
CA GLY A 130 57.67 -37.79 -48.89
C GLY A 130 58.09 -36.33 -48.79
N ARG A 131 57.51 -35.59 -47.85
CA ARG A 131 57.86 -34.18 -47.58
C ARG A 131 59.30 -34.01 -47.13
N LEU A 132 59.81 -34.91 -46.28
CA LEU A 132 61.22 -34.92 -45.88
C LEU A 132 62.15 -35.18 -47.08
N GLN A 133 61.77 -36.09 -47.97
CA GLN A 133 62.51 -36.32 -49.21
C GLN A 133 62.49 -35.09 -50.13
N ASP A 134 61.34 -34.42 -50.25
CA ASP A 134 61.22 -33.20 -51.05
C ASP A 134 62.02 -32.05 -50.44
N PHE A 135 62.02 -31.87 -49.11
CA PHE A 135 62.92 -30.96 -48.41
C PHE A 135 64.39 -31.25 -48.74
N GLY A 136 64.80 -32.52 -48.66
CA GLY A 136 66.15 -32.93 -49.05
C GLY A 136 66.54 -32.50 -50.46
N LYS A 137 65.58 -32.58 -51.40
CA LYS A 137 65.78 -32.24 -52.81
C LYS A 137 65.74 -30.75 -53.12
N TYR A 138 64.86 -29.99 -52.46
CA TYR A 138 64.57 -28.60 -52.83
C TYR A 138 65.03 -27.57 -51.79
N GLY A 139 65.30 -27.97 -50.54
CA GLY A 139 65.74 -27.09 -49.46
C GLY A 139 64.59 -26.43 -48.70
N PHE A 140 64.90 -25.37 -47.96
CA PHE A 140 64.00 -24.69 -47.03
C PHE A 140 62.80 -24.01 -47.72
N SER A 141 62.95 -23.50 -48.94
CA SER A 141 61.83 -22.96 -49.74
C SER A 141 60.69 -23.96 -50.01
N ASN A 142 60.92 -25.27 -49.81
CA ASN A 142 59.88 -26.29 -49.94
C ASN A 142 59.14 -26.57 -48.63
N LEU A 143 59.56 -25.99 -47.51
CA LEU A 143 58.82 -26.01 -46.24
C LEU A 143 57.77 -24.91 -46.31
N GLN A 144 56.54 -25.29 -46.65
CA GLN A 144 55.39 -24.39 -46.66
C GLN A 144 54.78 -24.34 -45.27
N GLY A 145 54.35 -23.17 -44.81
CA GLY A 145 53.89 -22.96 -43.42
C GLY A 145 55.03 -22.54 -42.48
N GLU A 146 54.67 -21.98 -41.34
CA GLU A 146 55.59 -21.42 -40.35
C GLU A 146 55.51 -22.21 -39.04
N LEU A 147 56.65 -22.72 -38.57
CA LEU A 147 56.75 -23.41 -37.29
C LEU A 147 56.67 -22.39 -36.15
N ASN A 148 55.62 -22.49 -35.32
CA ASN A 148 55.48 -21.63 -34.15
C ASN A 148 56.31 -22.16 -32.98
N HIS A 149 57.02 -21.28 -32.29
CA HIS A 149 57.73 -21.63 -31.06
C HIS A 149 56.89 -21.27 -29.84
N ILE A 150 56.63 -22.28 -29.01
CA ILE A 150 55.83 -22.14 -27.78
C ILE A 150 56.41 -21.05 -26.86
N GLU A 151 57.74 -20.97 -26.76
CA GLU A 151 58.46 -20.01 -25.90
C GLU A 151 58.23 -18.54 -26.29
N THR A 152 57.91 -18.26 -27.56
CA THR A 152 57.73 -16.89 -28.07
C THR A 152 56.27 -16.56 -28.38
N ALA A 153 55.34 -17.50 -28.19
CA ALA A 153 53.93 -17.30 -28.52
C ALA A 153 53.30 -16.11 -27.76
N GLY A 154 53.76 -15.85 -26.53
CA GLY A 154 53.33 -14.70 -25.72
C GLY A 154 53.79 -13.34 -26.22
N GLU A 155 54.71 -13.29 -27.20
CA GLU A 155 55.30 -12.05 -27.75
C GLU A 155 54.66 -11.61 -29.09
N ASP A 156 53.63 -12.32 -29.58
CA ASP A 156 52.96 -11.99 -30.85
C ASP A 156 51.94 -10.85 -30.68
N ASP A 157 52.34 -9.63 -31.04
CA ASP A 157 51.50 -8.43 -31.00
C ASP A 157 50.18 -8.57 -31.79
N LYS A 158 50.18 -9.32 -32.91
CA LYS A 158 48.98 -9.51 -33.73
C LYS A 158 48.02 -10.47 -33.07
N ALA A 159 48.53 -11.57 -32.51
CA ALA A 159 47.71 -12.50 -31.74
C ALA A 159 47.13 -11.83 -30.49
N ARG A 160 47.90 -10.94 -29.84
CA ARG A 160 47.43 -10.11 -28.73
C ARG A 160 46.26 -9.22 -29.11
N GLU A 161 46.38 -8.45 -30.19
CA GLU A 161 45.29 -7.59 -30.67
C GLU A 161 44.02 -8.39 -31.02
N GLU A 162 44.18 -9.56 -31.65
CA GLU A 162 43.06 -10.44 -31.97
C GLU A 162 42.41 -11.06 -30.73
N ALA A 163 43.20 -11.44 -29.72
CA ALA A 163 42.69 -11.96 -28.45
C ALA A 163 41.93 -10.89 -27.66
N GLU A 164 42.49 -9.69 -27.53
CA GLU A 164 41.87 -8.57 -26.83
C GLU A 164 40.54 -8.16 -27.50
N ALA A 165 40.43 -8.26 -28.82
CA ALA A 165 39.19 -8.02 -29.56
C ALA A 165 38.08 -9.07 -29.32
N LEU A 166 38.44 -10.24 -28.76
CA LEU A 166 37.51 -11.30 -28.36
C LEU A 166 37.19 -11.23 -26.86
N GLY A 167 37.67 -10.21 -26.15
CA GLY A 167 37.55 -10.09 -24.69
C GLY A 167 38.53 -10.96 -23.91
N ILE A 168 39.50 -11.60 -24.58
CA ILE A 168 40.51 -12.45 -23.94
C ILE A 168 41.67 -11.58 -23.46
N GLN A 169 41.91 -11.58 -22.16
CA GLN A 169 43.03 -10.85 -21.55
C GLN A 169 44.35 -11.57 -21.81
N TRP A 170 45.31 -10.84 -22.39
CA TRP A 170 46.59 -11.41 -22.81
C TRP A 170 47.53 -11.79 -21.64
N GLU A 171 47.40 -11.08 -20.53
CA GLU A 171 48.19 -11.26 -19.31
C GLU A 171 47.22 -11.30 -18.13
N ARG A 172 47.64 -11.89 -17.01
CA ARG A 172 46.82 -11.91 -15.79
C ARG A 172 46.61 -10.48 -15.26
N PRO A 173 45.45 -10.18 -14.66
CA PRO A 173 45.18 -8.87 -14.09
C PRO A 173 46.14 -8.56 -12.92
N ASP A 174 46.37 -7.26 -12.69
CA ASP A 174 47.24 -6.77 -11.63
C ASP A 174 46.80 -7.31 -10.25
N GLY A 175 47.68 -8.05 -9.58
CA GLY A 175 47.43 -8.64 -8.25
C GLY A 175 47.05 -10.12 -8.26
N ASP A 176 46.90 -10.75 -9.44
CA ASP A 176 46.77 -12.20 -9.55
C ASP A 176 48.14 -12.90 -9.41
N ASP A 177 48.39 -13.45 -8.22
CA ASP A 177 49.62 -14.16 -7.88
C ASP A 177 49.54 -15.69 -8.12
N ARG A 178 48.47 -16.21 -8.73
CA ARG A 178 48.30 -17.65 -8.97
C ARG A 178 49.36 -18.21 -9.93
N SER A 179 49.88 -19.39 -9.64
CA SER A 179 50.80 -20.08 -10.55
C SER A 179 50.07 -20.73 -11.73
N ALA A 180 50.80 -21.16 -12.76
CA ALA A 180 50.24 -21.92 -13.89
C ALA A 180 49.49 -23.17 -13.41
N GLU A 181 50.07 -23.89 -12.46
CA GLU A 181 49.47 -25.07 -11.83
C GLU A 181 48.17 -24.74 -11.08
N ASP A 182 48.11 -23.60 -10.38
CA ASP A 182 46.89 -23.17 -9.68
C ASP A 182 45.77 -22.87 -10.71
N ILE A 183 46.10 -22.13 -11.77
CA ILE A 183 45.14 -21.78 -12.84
C ILE A 183 44.63 -23.02 -13.57
N ILE A 184 45.52 -23.97 -13.90
CA ILE A 184 45.12 -25.25 -14.50
C ILE A 184 44.19 -25.99 -13.55
N ASN A 185 44.54 -26.10 -12.27
CA ASN A 185 43.73 -26.86 -11.31
C ASN A 185 42.36 -26.23 -11.04
N ASP A 186 42.25 -24.91 -11.17
CA ASP A 186 41.02 -24.12 -11.00
C ASP A 186 40.14 -24.15 -12.26
N ASN A 187 40.67 -24.50 -13.43
CA ASN A 187 39.93 -24.58 -14.69
C ASN A 187 39.79 -26.04 -15.17
N PRO A 188 38.62 -26.69 -14.99
CA PRO A 188 38.41 -28.07 -15.41
C PRO A 188 38.64 -28.33 -16.90
N LEU A 189 38.24 -27.41 -17.78
CA LEU A 189 38.45 -27.54 -19.23
C LEU A 189 39.94 -27.69 -19.55
N LEU A 190 40.79 -26.87 -18.93
CA LEU A 190 42.24 -26.89 -19.15
C LEU A 190 42.90 -28.08 -18.45
N LYS A 191 42.47 -28.40 -17.23
CA LYS A 191 42.98 -29.51 -16.42
C LYS A 191 42.79 -30.86 -17.09
N ASP A 192 41.57 -31.10 -17.56
CA ASP A 192 41.15 -32.38 -18.12
C ASP A 192 41.33 -32.43 -19.65
N LEU A 193 41.90 -31.38 -20.25
CA LEU A 193 42.21 -31.33 -21.68
C LEU A 193 43.22 -32.42 -22.08
N GLY A 194 42.73 -33.41 -22.82
CA GLY A 194 43.57 -34.39 -23.48
C GLY A 194 44.21 -33.85 -24.77
N ASN A 195 45.12 -34.63 -25.37
CA ASN A 195 45.80 -34.27 -26.61
C ASN A 195 45.26 -35.02 -27.84
N GLN A 196 43.96 -35.37 -27.84
CA GLN A 196 43.29 -35.99 -28.99
C GLN A 196 43.43 -35.11 -30.22
N SER A 197 43.84 -35.66 -31.37
CA SER A 197 44.10 -34.88 -32.58
C SER A 197 45.16 -33.76 -32.43
N GLY A 198 45.99 -33.80 -31.37
CA GLY A 198 47.04 -32.81 -31.11
C GLY A 198 46.54 -31.46 -30.57
N VAL A 199 45.28 -31.37 -30.10
CA VAL A 199 44.68 -30.08 -29.73
C VAL A 199 45.38 -29.36 -28.58
N LYS A 200 45.95 -30.11 -27.63
CA LYS A 200 46.67 -29.54 -26.48
C LYS A 200 47.96 -28.87 -26.94
N ASP A 201 48.70 -29.54 -27.82
CA ASP A 201 49.93 -28.98 -28.40
C ASP A 201 49.63 -27.79 -29.30
N MET A 202 48.56 -27.88 -30.11
CA MET A 202 48.12 -26.76 -30.94
C MET A 202 47.67 -25.55 -30.11
N LEU A 203 47.05 -25.77 -28.94
CA LEU A 203 46.73 -24.70 -28.00
C LEU A 203 48.02 -24.03 -27.48
N LYS A 204 49.01 -24.81 -27.04
CA LYS A 204 50.33 -24.29 -26.62
C LYS A 204 51.04 -23.48 -27.71
N GLU A 205 50.97 -23.95 -28.96
CA GLU A 205 51.52 -23.24 -30.12
C GLU A 205 50.90 -21.85 -30.33
N ARG A 206 49.71 -21.58 -29.77
CA ARG A 206 49.00 -20.30 -29.89
C ARG A 206 49.07 -19.42 -28.65
N VAL A 207 49.04 -20.02 -27.45
CA VAL A 207 48.92 -19.27 -26.18
C VAL A 207 50.19 -19.28 -25.34
N GLY A 208 51.20 -20.08 -25.71
CA GLY A 208 52.42 -20.31 -24.93
C GLY A 208 52.35 -21.57 -24.06
N ASP A 209 53.44 -21.84 -23.32
CA ASP A 209 53.54 -23.03 -22.49
C ASP A 209 52.73 -22.87 -21.19
N PHE A 210 51.42 -23.09 -21.29
CA PHE A 210 50.51 -22.93 -20.16
C PHE A 210 50.76 -23.88 -18.99
N GLU A 211 51.64 -24.89 -19.12
CA GLU A 211 52.01 -25.76 -18.00
C GLU A 211 53.08 -25.14 -17.10
N GLU A 212 53.85 -24.18 -17.60
CA GLU A 212 54.97 -23.56 -16.87
C GLU A 212 54.85 -22.02 -16.80
N ASP A 213 54.08 -21.39 -17.69
CA ASP A 213 53.81 -19.95 -17.74
C ASP A 213 52.36 -19.67 -17.32
N ALA A 214 52.22 -18.88 -16.24
CA ALA A 214 50.93 -18.54 -15.65
C ALA A 214 50.09 -17.60 -16.54
N ASP A 215 50.71 -16.71 -17.31
CA ASP A 215 49.99 -15.85 -18.26
C ASP A 215 49.50 -16.67 -19.45
N ALA A 216 50.30 -17.63 -19.91
CA ALA A 216 49.87 -18.61 -20.91
C ALA A 216 48.72 -19.49 -20.41
N ALA A 217 48.75 -19.93 -19.14
CA ALA A 217 47.66 -20.68 -18.50
C ALA A 217 46.37 -19.87 -18.42
N TYR A 218 46.48 -18.61 -18.03
CA TYR A 218 45.34 -17.72 -17.94
C TYR A 218 44.70 -17.45 -19.31
N ARG A 219 45.50 -17.21 -20.34
CA ARG A 219 45.01 -17.10 -21.73
C ARG A 219 44.39 -18.40 -22.23
N ALA A 220 45.03 -19.54 -21.97
CA ALA A 220 44.54 -20.85 -22.40
C ALA A 220 43.17 -21.17 -21.81
N ALA A 221 42.97 -20.88 -20.52
CA ALA A 221 41.70 -21.04 -19.83
C ALA A 221 40.58 -20.23 -20.50
N GLN A 222 40.83 -18.95 -20.80
CA GLN A 222 39.87 -18.06 -21.48
C GLN A 222 39.57 -18.51 -22.91
N VAL A 223 40.55 -19.03 -23.64
CA VAL A 223 40.32 -19.58 -25.00
C VAL A 223 39.39 -20.79 -24.95
N LEU A 224 39.57 -21.69 -23.99
CA LEU A 224 38.69 -22.85 -23.83
C LEU A 224 37.28 -22.43 -23.40
N GLU A 225 37.18 -21.46 -22.49
CA GLU A 225 35.91 -20.87 -22.09
C GLU A 225 35.19 -20.21 -23.27
N HIS A 226 35.91 -19.48 -24.13
CA HIS A 226 35.36 -18.91 -25.37
C HIS A 226 34.81 -20.00 -26.29
N ILE A 227 35.60 -21.06 -26.49
CA ILE A 227 35.23 -22.19 -27.35
C ILE A 227 33.98 -22.91 -26.82
N GLU A 228 33.87 -23.14 -25.52
CA GLU A 228 32.68 -23.71 -24.88
C GLU A 228 31.48 -22.75 -24.99
N SER A 229 31.73 -21.45 -24.89
CA SER A 229 30.69 -20.44 -24.77
C SER A 229 30.02 -20.04 -26.08
N PHE A 230 30.72 -20.13 -27.22
CA PHE A 230 30.24 -19.63 -28.51
C PHE A 230 30.21 -20.70 -29.60
N ASP A 231 29.19 -20.62 -30.47
CA ASP A 231 29.11 -21.47 -31.66
C ASP A 231 30.00 -20.97 -32.82
N GLU A 232 29.97 -21.66 -33.96
CA GLU A 232 30.76 -21.31 -35.15
C GLU A 232 30.37 -19.96 -35.80
N ASP A 233 29.21 -19.41 -35.46
CA ASP A 233 28.74 -18.09 -35.90
C ASP A 233 29.03 -16.99 -34.86
N GLY A 234 29.52 -17.36 -33.68
CA GLY A 234 29.78 -16.47 -32.55
C GLY A 234 28.55 -16.16 -31.70
N LYS A 235 27.51 -17.00 -31.75
CA LYS A 235 26.35 -16.88 -30.87
C LYS A 235 26.60 -17.61 -29.55
N ARG A 236 26.17 -17.00 -28.45
CA ARG A 236 26.26 -17.59 -27.11
C ARG A 236 25.48 -18.91 -27.07
N GLN A 237 26.17 -19.99 -26.72
CA GLN A 237 25.59 -21.31 -26.55
C GLN A 237 24.94 -21.41 -25.17
N ALA A 238 23.85 -22.20 -25.11
CA ALA A 238 23.24 -22.59 -23.84
C ALA A 238 22.66 -23.99 -24.02
N SER A 239 23.37 -24.98 -23.51
CA SER A 239 23.03 -26.41 -23.51
C SER A 239 23.67 -27.10 -22.32
N ASN A 240 23.35 -28.37 -22.10
CA ASN A 240 23.98 -29.23 -21.11
C ASN A 240 25.47 -29.52 -21.37
N ASP A 241 25.97 -29.15 -22.54
CA ASP A 241 27.38 -29.31 -22.92
C ASP A 241 28.20 -28.10 -22.42
N VAL A 242 27.56 -26.96 -22.15
CA VAL A 242 28.21 -25.75 -21.59
C VAL A 242 28.37 -25.88 -20.08
N GLY A 243 29.58 -25.61 -19.57
CA GLY A 243 29.92 -25.63 -18.15
C GLY A 243 30.11 -27.04 -17.59
N ASN A 244 30.23 -28.06 -18.45
CA ASN A 244 30.38 -29.45 -18.03
C ASN A 244 31.85 -29.81 -17.69
N GLY A 245 32.78 -28.89 -17.97
CA GLY A 245 34.21 -29.02 -17.66
C GLY A 245 34.98 -29.90 -18.64
N SER A 246 34.44 -30.20 -19.82
CA SER A 246 35.09 -30.99 -20.86
C SER A 246 34.89 -30.40 -22.25
N ILE A 247 35.88 -30.57 -23.14
CA ILE A 247 35.75 -30.19 -24.55
C ILE A 247 35.09 -31.31 -25.34
N ASP A 248 33.87 -31.07 -25.79
CA ASP A 248 33.03 -32.07 -26.43
C ASP A 248 33.20 -32.16 -27.96
N GLY A 249 32.89 -33.35 -28.50
CA GLY A 249 32.85 -33.59 -29.94
C GLY A 249 34.01 -34.38 -30.53
N PHE A 250 34.90 -34.93 -29.71
CA PHE A 250 35.85 -35.96 -30.15
C PHE A 250 35.13 -37.27 -30.51
N THR A 251 35.56 -37.93 -31.58
CA THR A 251 35.10 -39.28 -31.96
C THR A 251 35.83 -40.35 -31.14
N SER A 252 35.36 -41.59 -31.20
CA SER A 252 36.07 -42.76 -30.64
C SER A 252 37.44 -43.05 -31.28
N SER A 253 37.75 -42.37 -32.39
CA SER A 253 39.04 -42.43 -33.09
C SER A 253 39.91 -41.20 -32.78
N ASP A 254 39.54 -40.41 -31.76
CA ASP A 254 40.19 -39.17 -31.33
C ASP A 254 40.19 -38.05 -32.39
N GLU A 255 39.33 -38.13 -33.41
CA GLU A 255 39.12 -37.05 -34.39
C GLU A 255 38.11 -36.03 -33.88
N ALA A 256 38.40 -34.74 -34.03
CA ALA A 256 37.47 -33.64 -33.72
C ALA A 256 36.37 -33.52 -34.79
N ARG A 257 35.10 -33.40 -34.38
CA ARG A 257 33.98 -33.19 -35.30
C ARG A 257 33.80 -31.71 -35.64
N HIS A 258 33.60 -31.40 -36.91
CA HIS A 258 33.22 -30.06 -37.35
C HIS A 258 31.94 -29.58 -36.64
N GLY A 259 31.91 -28.31 -36.24
CA GLY A 259 30.76 -27.68 -35.57
C GLY A 259 30.62 -28.01 -34.08
N THR A 260 31.56 -28.76 -33.49
CA THR A 260 31.64 -29.03 -32.04
C THR A 260 32.76 -28.22 -31.40
N GLU A 261 32.81 -28.16 -30.07
CA GLU A 261 33.89 -27.50 -29.31
C GLU A 261 35.27 -28.04 -29.70
N ALA A 262 35.42 -29.37 -29.79
CA ALA A 262 36.64 -30.01 -30.26
C ALA A 262 37.03 -29.55 -31.68
N GLY A 263 36.04 -29.37 -32.55
CA GLY A 263 36.24 -28.84 -33.90
C GLY A 263 36.74 -27.39 -33.87
N ARG A 264 36.11 -26.53 -33.06
CA ARG A 264 36.51 -25.13 -32.89
C ARG A 264 37.89 -24.99 -32.26
N LEU A 265 38.23 -25.83 -31.27
CA LEU A 265 39.57 -25.87 -30.68
C LEU A 265 40.63 -26.30 -31.70
N GLN A 266 40.31 -27.28 -32.54
CA GLN A 266 41.20 -27.68 -33.63
C GLN A 266 41.38 -26.55 -34.65
N ASP A 267 40.31 -25.83 -34.99
CA ASP A 267 40.36 -24.70 -35.93
C ASP A 267 41.16 -23.52 -35.34
N PHE A 268 40.99 -23.22 -34.04
CA PHE A 268 41.84 -22.28 -33.31
C PHE A 268 43.31 -22.68 -33.36
N GLY A 269 43.61 -23.96 -33.15
CA GLY A 269 44.97 -24.48 -33.32
C GLY A 269 45.55 -24.18 -34.71
N LYS A 270 44.76 -24.37 -35.77
CA LYS A 270 45.20 -24.15 -37.17
C LYS A 270 45.26 -22.68 -37.58
N HIS A 271 44.37 -21.84 -37.08
CA HIS A 271 44.11 -20.51 -37.62
C HIS A 271 44.29 -19.36 -36.61
N GLY A 272 44.52 -19.66 -35.34
CA GLY A 272 44.71 -18.67 -34.26
C GLY A 272 43.40 -17.98 -33.84
N PHE A 273 43.52 -16.86 -33.14
CA PHE A 273 42.39 -16.11 -32.60
C PHE A 273 41.37 -15.68 -33.65
N SER A 274 41.81 -15.36 -34.88
CA SER A 274 40.92 -15.02 -36.00
C SER A 274 39.85 -16.06 -36.38
N SER A 275 39.96 -17.32 -35.93
CA SER A 275 38.90 -18.33 -36.14
C SER A 275 37.81 -18.34 -35.06
N LEU A 276 38.06 -17.69 -33.92
CA LEU A 276 37.07 -17.53 -32.86
C LEU A 276 36.11 -16.39 -33.24
N LYS A 277 34.84 -16.56 -32.88
CA LYS A 277 33.80 -15.55 -33.11
C LYS A 277 32.95 -15.39 -31.85
N GLY A 278 32.47 -14.17 -31.60
CA GLY A 278 31.86 -13.81 -30.33
C GLY A 278 32.88 -13.15 -29.41
N GLU A 279 32.40 -12.48 -28.37
CA GLU A 279 33.21 -11.69 -27.44
C GLU A 279 32.91 -12.19 -26.02
N LEU A 280 33.95 -12.59 -25.28
CA LEU A 280 33.82 -12.89 -23.86
C LEU A 280 33.64 -11.59 -23.09
N VAL A 281 32.61 -11.54 -22.26
CA VAL A 281 32.34 -10.41 -21.37
C VAL A 281 32.92 -10.73 -20.00
N SER A 282 33.87 -9.92 -19.53
CA SER A 282 34.38 -10.03 -18.17
C SER A 282 33.37 -9.41 -17.20
N PRO A 283 32.83 -10.17 -16.22
CA PRO A 283 31.85 -9.66 -15.26
C PRO A 283 32.30 -8.41 -14.50
N ASP A 284 33.61 -8.27 -14.24
CA ASP A 284 34.19 -7.12 -13.53
C ASP A 284 34.05 -5.80 -14.31
N THR A 285 33.85 -5.87 -15.63
CA THR A 285 33.74 -4.69 -16.49
C THR A 285 32.29 -4.26 -16.72
N VAL A 286 31.32 -5.09 -16.33
CA VAL A 286 29.89 -4.86 -16.62
C VAL A 286 29.38 -3.61 -15.91
N GLY A 287 29.79 -3.38 -14.66
CA GLY A 287 29.31 -2.25 -13.85
C GLY A 287 29.56 -0.87 -14.47
N ASP A 288 30.61 -0.73 -15.29
CA ASP A 288 30.98 0.52 -15.98
C ASP A 288 30.28 0.71 -17.34
N ASN A 289 29.49 -0.27 -17.79
CA ASN A 289 28.84 -0.25 -19.10
C ASN A 289 27.56 0.62 -19.08
N LYS A 290 27.66 1.81 -19.67
CA LYS A 290 26.54 2.76 -19.75
C LYS A 290 25.35 2.28 -20.57
N GLU A 291 25.60 1.52 -21.64
CA GLU A 291 24.52 1.02 -22.49
C GLU A 291 23.71 -0.04 -21.76
N LEU A 292 24.37 -0.97 -21.06
CA LEU A 292 23.69 -1.94 -20.21
C LEU A 292 22.93 -1.26 -19.07
N ARG A 293 23.50 -0.21 -18.46
CA ARG A 293 22.81 0.61 -17.45
C ARG A 293 21.51 1.21 -17.99
N GLU A 294 21.55 1.86 -19.15
CA GLU A 294 20.37 2.47 -19.77
C GLU A 294 19.30 1.41 -20.10
N GLN A 295 19.69 0.22 -20.56
CA GLN A 295 18.76 -0.87 -20.83
C GLN A 295 18.14 -1.45 -19.54
N ALA A 296 18.94 -1.63 -18.49
CA ALA A 296 18.48 -2.10 -17.20
C ALA A 296 17.46 -1.12 -16.58
N GLU A 297 17.80 0.16 -16.55
CA GLU A 297 16.93 1.22 -16.02
C GLU A 297 15.62 1.31 -16.83
N SER A 298 15.68 1.12 -18.15
CA SER A 298 14.48 1.08 -19.01
C SER A 298 13.59 -0.13 -18.71
N ALA A 299 14.17 -1.25 -18.28
CA ALA A 299 13.44 -2.45 -17.84
C ALA A 299 12.94 -2.36 -16.39
N GLY A 300 13.20 -1.24 -15.69
CA GLY A 300 12.83 -1.03 -14.28
C GLY A 300 13.81 -1.66 -13.28
N ILE A 301 15.01 -2.06 -13.72
CA ILE A 301 16.05 -2.63 -12.88
C ILE A 301 16.97 -1.51 -12.37
N GLN A 302 17.10 -1.39 -11.05
CA GLN A 302 18.01 -0.45 -10.42
C GLN A 302 19.46 -0.94 -10.56
N TRP A 303 20.31 -0.10 -11.18
CA TRP A 303 21.69 -0.47 -11.52
C TRP A 303 22.64 -0.54 -10.31
N GLU A 304 22.40 0.33 -9.34
CA GLU A 304 23.20 0.52 -8.13
C GLU A 304 22.30 0.39 -6.90
N LEU A 305 22.87 -0.05 -5.78
CA LEU A 305 22.22 -0.05 -4.48
C LEU A 305 21.86 1.39 -4.06
N PRO A 306 20.70 1.59 -3.40
CA PRO A 306 20.38 2.86 -2.77
C PRO A 306 21.48 3.35 -1.80
N ASP A 307 21.68 4.66 -1.71
CA ASP A 307 22.74 5.30 -0.91
C ASP A 307 22.69 4.93 0.58
N ASP A 308 21.54 4.54 1.10
CA ASP A 308 21.29 4.13 2.48
C ASP A 308 21.43 2.62 2.71
N ASP A 309 21.38 1.81 1.65
CA ASP A 309 21.69 0.38 1.73
C ASP A 309 23.20 0.17 1.88
N LYS A 310 23.59 -0.67 2.84
CA LYS A 310 24.98 -0.95 3.23
C LYS A 310 25.29 -2.44 3.22
N ARG A 311 24.37 -3.26 2.71
CA ARG A 311 24.55 -4.71 2.58
C ARG A 311 25.71 -5.01 1.64
N SER A 312 26.47 -6.04 1.97
CA SER A 312 27.50 -6.59 1.08
C SER A 312 26.86 -7.51 0.02
N ALA A 313 27.62 -7.87 -1.02
CA ALA A 313 27.19 -8.88 -2.00
C ALA A 313 26.72 -10.17 -1.33
N GLN A 314 27.44 -10.61 -0.28
CA GLN A 314 27.09 -11.81 0.47
C GLN A 314 25.79 -11.65 1.27
N ASP A 315 25.56 -10.49 1.89
CA ASP A 315 24.30 -10.23 2.60
C ASP A 315 23.11 -10.29 1.63
N ILE A 316 23.25 -9.68 0.44
CA ILE A 316 22.20 -9.69 -0.60
C ILE A 316 21.97 -11.11 -1.14
N ILE A 317 23.02 -11.90 -1.37
CA ILE A 317 22.91 -13.30 -1.75
C ILE A 317 22.19 -14.09 -0.65
N ASP A 318 22.54 -13.89 0.61
CA ASP A 318 21.93 -14.61 1.72
C ASP A 318 20.46 -14.24 1.93
N ASP A 319 20.09 -12.99 1.65
CA ASP A 319 18.72 -12.47 1.66
C ASP A 319 17.92 -12.86 0.41
N SER A 320 18.56 -13.32 -0.67
CA SER A 320 17.91 -13.75 -1.92
C SER A 320 18.02 -15.26 -2.11
N PRO A 321 17.01 -16.07 -1.71
CA PRO A 321 17.05 -17.51 -1.87
C PRO A 321 17.27 -17.96 -3.32
N LEU A 322 16.71 -17.21 -4.29
CA LEU A 322 16.91 -17.45 -5.72
C LEU A 322 18.38 -17.32 -6.11
N LEU A 323 19.03 -16.23 -5.73
CA LEU A 323 20.44 -15.98 -6.07
C LEU A 323 21.37 -16.96 -5.33
N LYS A 324 21.07 -17.24 -4.05
CA LYS A 324 21.80 -18.21 -3.22
C LYS A 324 21.80 -19.62 -3.77
N ASN A 325 20.65 -20.07 -4.27
CA ASN A 325 20.45 -21.43 -4.77
C ASN A 325 20.67 -21.54 -6.29
N LEU A 326 21.10 -20.46 -6.95
CA LEU A 326 21.30 -20.44 -8.40
C LEU A 326 22.46 -21.36 -8.79
N GLY A 327 22.13 -22.49 -9.40
CA GLY A 327 23.10 -23.37 -10.04
C GLY A 327 23.46 -22.88 -11.45
N ASN A 328 24.49 -23.50 -12.04
CA ASN A 328 24.96 -23.16 -13.38
C ASN A 328 24.49 -24.15 -14.46
N GLN A 329 23.33 -24.78 -14.28
CA GLN A 329 22.74 -25.67 -15.28
C GLN A 329 22.54 -24.89 -16.59
N SER A 330 22.95 -25.46 -17.73
CA SER A 330 22.86 -24.77 -19.03
C SER A 330 23.59 -23.41 -19.09
N GLY A 331 24.58 -23.16 -18.21
CA GLY A 331 25.39 -21.94 -18.21
C GLY A 331 24.66 -20.67 -17.70
N ILE A 332 23.45 -20.80 -17.15
CA ILE A 332 22.61 -19.64 -16.79
C ILE A 332 23.22 -18.72 -15.73
N LYS A 333 24.05 -19.24 -14.81
CA LYS A 333 24.68 -18.44 -13.76
C LYS A 333 25.76 -17.53 -14.36
N ASP A 334 26.59 -18.09 -15.24
CA ASP A 334 27.65 -17.33 -15.90
C ASP A 334 27.06 -16.31 -16.88
N MET A 335 26.04 -16.73 -17.63
CA MET A 335 25.30 -15.83 -18.51
C MET A 335 24.61 -14.69 -17.75
N LEU A 336 24.15 -14.92 -16.52
CA LEU A 336 23.65 -13.85 -15.65
C LEU A 336 24.79 -12.87 -15.30
N LYS A 337 25.95 -13.37 -14.87
CA LYS A 337 27.14 -12.54 -14.57
C LYS A 337 27.62 -11.72 -15.77
N GLU A 338 27.53 -12.25 -16.98
CA GLU A 338 27.87 -11.54 -18.22
C GLU A 338 26.95 -10.31 -18.47
N ARG A 339 25.77 -10.26 -17.84
CA ARG A 339 24.80 -9.16 -17.97
C ARG A 339 24.73 -8.23 -16.77
N VAL A 340 24.93 -8.78 -15.57
CA VAL A 340 24.78 -8.04 -14.30
C VAL A 340 26.11 -7.83 -13.57
N GLY A 341 27.22 -8.36 -14.06
CA GLY A 341 28.52 -8.31 -13.39
C GLY A 341 28.68 -9.36 -12.30
N ASP A 342 29.83 -9.31 -11.60
CA ASP A 342 30.18 -10.34 -10.62
C ASP A 342 29.41 -10.21 -9.31
N PHE A 343 28.18 -10.73 -9.30
CA PHE A 343 27.30 -10.68 -8.13
C PHE A 343 27.82 -11.42 -6.89
N GLU A 344 28.88 -12.21 -7.01
CA GLU A 344 29.48 -12.89 -5.84
C GLU A 344 30.38 -11.96 -5.02
N HIS A 345 30.89 -10.88 -5.62
CA HIS A 345 31.85 -9.99 -4.98
C HIS A 345 31.49 -8.49 -5.09
N ASP A 346 30.62 -8.12 -6.03
CA ASP A 346 30.07 -6.77 -6.18
C ASP A 346 28.63 -6.71 -5.65
N ALA A 347 28.39 -5.82 -4.69
CA ALA A 347 27.08 -5.66 -4.06
C ALA A 347 26.04 -5.10 -5.05
N ASP A 348 26.45 -4.17 -5.91
CA ASP A 348 25.55 -3.61 -6.92
C ASP A 348 25.19 -4.70 -7.96
N ALA A 349 26.13 -5.60 -8.27
CA ALA A 349 25.88 -6.78 -9.11
C ALA A 349 24.90 -7.75 -8.46
N ALA A 350 25.06 -8.04 -7.18
CA ALA A 350 24.13 -8.87 -6.43
C ALA A 350 22.71 -8.28 -6.43
N TYR A 351 22.62 -6.97 -6.21
CA TYR A 351 21.34 -6.27 -6.17
C TYR A 351 20.60 -6.27 -7.52
N ARG A 352 21.29 -6.02 -8.63
CA ARG A 352 20.64 -6.09 -9.95
C ARG A 352 20.38 -7.54 -10.39
N ALA A 353 21.23 -8.49 -10.01
CA ALA A 353 20.98 -9.91 -10.23
C ALA A 353 19.70 -10.40 -9.53
N SER A 354 19.49 -10.03 -8.26
CA SER A 354 18.28 -10.43 -7.53
C SER A 354 17.02 -9.86 -8.18
N GLN A 355 17.04 -8.60 -8.61
CA GLN A 355 15.92 -7.97 -9.33
C GLN A 355 15.60 -8.67 -10.67
N VAL A 356 16.62 -9.11 -11.41
CA VAL A 356 16.42 -9.87 -12.66
C VAL A 356 15.79 -11.23 -12.39
N LEU A 357 16.26 -11.96 -11.39
CA LEU A 357 15.69 -13.26 -11.00
C LEU A 357 14.24 -13.10 -10.54
N ASP A 358 13.96 -12.04 -9.79
CA ASP A 358 12.60 -11.69 -9.37
C ASP A 358 11.70 -11.42 -10.57
N ARG A 359 12.16 -10.62 -11.54
CA ARG A 359 11.42 -10.35 -12.77
C ARG A 359 11.11 -11.64 -13.54
N ILE A 360 12.06 -12.58 -13.62
CA ILE A 360 11.90 -13.86 -14.33
C ILE A 360 10.91 -14.80 -13.63
N THR A 361 10.90 -14.80 -12.29
CA THR A 361 10.05 -15.69 -11.47
C THR A 361 8.68 -15.11 -11.17
N MET A 362 8.49 -13.79 -11.33
CA MET A 362 7.20 -13.15 -11.15
C MET A 362 6.36 -13.10 -12.42
N TYR A 363 6.99 -13.04 -13.60
CA TYR A 363 6.27 -12.77 -14.86
C TYR A 363 6.53 -13.83 -15.93
N ASP A 364 5.51 -14.08 -16.75
CA ASP A 364 5.63 -14.92 -17.95
C ASP A 364 6.28 -14.19 -19.14
N GLU A 365 6.31 -14.85 -20.31
CA GLU A 365 6.89 -14.30 -21.55
C GLU A 365 6.01 -13.25 -22.22
N GLU A 366 4.83 -12.96 -21.65
CA GLU A 366 3.92 -11.90 -22.06
C GLU A 366 3.83 -10.76 -21.03
N GLY A 367 4.56 -10.85 -19.92
CA GLY A 367 4.57 -9.85 -18.85
C GLY A 367 3.38 -9.96 -17.88
N ASN A 368 2.64 -11.08 -17.88
CA ASN A 368 1.59 -11.35 -16.89
C ASN A 368 2.20 -11.96 -15.63
N SER A 369 1.62 -11.66 -14.47
CA SER A 369 2.05 -12.26 -13.21
C SER A 369 1.80 -13.77 -13.20
N LEU A 370 2.80 -14.55 -12.77
CA LEU A 370 2.68 -15.99 -12.63
C LEU A 370 1.72 -16.33 -11.47
N SER A 371 0.95 -17.41 -11.63
CA SER A 371 0.02 -17.93 -10.61
C SER A 371 0.18 -19.44 -10.38
N GLY A 372 -0.18 -19.92 -9.19
CA GLY A 372 -0.06 -21.33 -8.79
C GLY A 372 0.84 -21.61 -7.60
N GLY A 373 0.98 -22.89 -7.24
CA GLY A 373 1.72 -23.33 -6.05
C GLY A 373 3.23 -23.44 -6.23
N ASP A 374 3.71 -23.42 -7.47
CA ASP A 374 5.15 -23.50 -7.80
C ASP A 374 5.76 -22.11 -8.01
N VAL A 375 4.95 -21.05 -8.05
CA VAL A 375 5.39 -19.66 -8.27
C VAL A 375 6.16 -19.14 -7.06
N ALA A 376 7.31 -18.51 -7.34
CA ALA A 376 8.16 -17.83 -6.36
C ALA A 376 8.67 -18.73 -5.22
N ASN A 377 8.99 -19.99 -5.53
CA ASN A 377 9.81 -20.81 -4.64
C ASN A 377 11.28 -20.33 -4.65
N SER A 378 12.12 -20.91 -3.79
CA SER A 378 13.52 -20.49 -3.63
C SER A 378 14.48 -20.97 -4.72
N SER A 379 13.99 -21.39 -5.90
CA SER A 379 14.79 -21.91 -7.00
C SER A 379 14.24 -21.52 -8.38
N ILE A 380 15.13 -21.54 -9.38
CA ILE A 380 14.74 -21.36 -10.79
C ILE A 380 14.30 -22.70 -11.36
N ASP A 381 13.04 -22.77 -11.81
CA ASP A 381 12.43 -23.99 -12.31
C ASP A 381 12.44 -24.11 -13.83
N GLY A 382 12.24 -25.33 -14.31
CA GLY A 382 12.07 -25.61 -15.74
C GLY A 382 13.26 -26.25 -16.45
N PHE A 383 14.24 -26.75 -15.68
CA PHE A 383 15.29 -27.61 -16.23
C PHE A 383 14.78 -29.01 -16.59
N THR A 384 15.37 -29.62 -17.61
CA THR A 384 15.19 -31.04 -17.92
C THR A 384 16.02 -31.91 -16.97
N SER A 385 15.84 -33.24 -17.00
CA SER A 385 16.70 -34.17 -16.27
C SER A 385 18.14 -34.23 -16.79
N SER A 386 18.42 -33.58 -17.91
CA SER A 386 19.75 -33.40 -18.49
C SER A 386 20.21 -31.95 -18.35
N ASP A 387 19.66 -31.19 -17.39
CA ASP A 387 20.07 -29.83 -17.05
C ASP A 387 19.90 -28.79 -18.17
N GLU A 388 19.07 -29.08 -19.19
CA GLU A 388 18.72 -28.11 -20.24
C GLU A 388 17.54 -27.24 -19.80
N ALA A 389 17.62 -25.93 -20.01
CA ALA A 389 16.50 -25.02 -19.78
C ALA A 389 15.38 -25.26 -20.81
N ARG A 390 14.11 -25.36 -20.35
CA ARG A 390 12.95 -25.49 -21.24
C ARG A 390 12.40 -24.12 -21.63
N ASN A 391 12.10 -23.93 -22.91
CA ASN A 391 11.39 -22.73 -23.39
C ASN A 391 10.06 -22.51 -22.65
N GLY A 392 9.74 -21.25 -22.37
CA GLY A 392 8.52 -20.82 -21.66
C GLY A 392 8.54 -21.08 -20.13
N THR A 393 9.66 -21.55 -19.58
CA THR A 393 9.86 -21.70 -18.12
C THR A 393 10.79 -20.63 -17.56
N GLU A 394 10.90 -20.52 -16.23
CA GLU A 394 11.82 -19.58 -15.58
C GLU A 394 13.27 -19.78 -16.05
N ALA A 395 13.74 -21.03 -16.10
CA ALA A 395 15.04 -21.39 -16.63
C ALA A 395 15.21 -20.96 -18.10
N GLY A 396 14.17 -21.13 -18.92
CA GLY A 396 14.17 -20.69 -20.31
C GLY A 396 14.28 -19.16 -20.44
N ARG A 397 13.49 -18.42 -19.66
CA ARG A 397 13.52 -16.95 -19.64
C ARG A 397 14.86 -16.41 -19.13
N LEU A 398 15.46 -17.03 -18.11
CA LEU A 398 16.80 -16.68 -17.65
C LEU A 398 17.87 -16.97 -18.71
N GLN A 399 17.73 -18.07 -19.45
CA GLN A 399 18.60 -18.37 -20.58
C GLN A 399 18.45 -17.31 -21.70
N ASP A 400 17.22 -16.89 -22.01
CA ASP A 400 16.98 -15.84 -23.00
C ASP A 400 17.52 -14.47 -22.53
N PHE A 401 17.37 -14.13 -21.25
CA PHE A 401 18.00 -12.96 -20.65
C PHE A 401 19.52 -13.00 -20.81
N GLY A 402 20.16 -14.13 -20.52
CA GLY A 402 21.59 -14.25 -20.72
C GLY A 402 22.00 -14.07 -22.19
N LYS A 403 21.20 -14.56 -23.14
CA LYS A 403 21.49 -14.42 -24.58
C LYS A 403 21.28 -13.01 -25.12
N TYR A 404 20.19 -12.36 -24.72
CA TYR A 404 19.73 -11.11 -25.35
C TYR A 404 19.78 -9.88 -24.42
N GLY A 405 20.18 -10.05 -23.16
CA GLY A 405 20.30 -8.98 -22.17
C GLY A 405 18.94 -8.49 -21.65
N PHE A 406 18.91 -7.25 -21.17
CA PHE A 406 17.71 -6.64 -20.57
C PHE A 406 16.54 -6.49 -21.55
N GLU A 407 16.80 -6.44 -22.87
CA GLU A 407 15.75 -6.44 -23.89
C GLU A 407 14.92 -7.75 -23.91
N ALA A 408 15.41 -8.82 -23.29
CA ALA A 408 14.65 -10.06 -23.13
C ALA A 408 13.61 -10.00 -22.00
N LEU A 409 13.77 -9.06 -21.06
CA LEU A 409 12.81 -8.86 -19.99
C LEU A 409 11.61 -8.13 -20.58
N GLN A 410 10.46 -8.81 -20.62
CA GLN A 410 9.23 -8.19 -21.09
C GLN A 410 8.81 -7.05 -20.17
N ASP A 411 8.21 -6.02 -20.76
CA ASP A 411 7.58 -4.93 -20.02
C ASP A 411 6.52 -5.49 -19.07
N VAL A 412 6.49 -5.02 -17.83
CA VAL A 412 5.38 -5.38 -16.92
C VAL A 412 4.13 -4.78 -17.50
N LYS A 413 3.07 -5.59 -17.55
CA LYS A 413 1.76 -5.09 -17.91
C LYS A 413 1.38 -3.91 -17.00
N PRO A 414 0.95 -2.76 -17.57
CA PRO A 414 0.53 -1.62 -16.77
C PRO A 414 -0.58 -2.02 -15.79
N THR A 415 -0.53 -1.47 -14.58
CA THR A 415 -1.53 -1.71 -13.52
C THR A 415 -2.94 -1.32 -13.96
N ASP A 416 -3.07 -0.36 -14.87
CA ASP A 416 -4.35 0.04 -15.47
C ASP A 416 -4.96 -1.03 -16.38
N GLU A 417 -4.18 -2.00 -16.87
CA GLU A 417 -4.67 -3.07 -17.76
C GLU A 417 -5.02 -4.37 -17.01
N ILE A 418 -4.96 -4.37 -15.67
CA ILE A 418 -5.34 -5.52 -14.84
C ILE A 418 -6.82 -5.85 -15.07
N GLY A 419 -7.13 -7.13 -15.32
CA GLY A 419 -8.46 -7.57 -15.74
C GLY A 419 -9.56 -7.23 -14.73
N SER A 420 -9.33 -7.49 -13.45
CA SER A 420 -10.32 -7.20 -12.40
C SER A 420 -10.53 -5.70 -12.16
N TYR A 421 -9.51 -4.88 -12.39
CA TYR A 421 -9.66 -3.42 -12.37
C TYR A 421 -10.48 -2.92 -13.56
N GLN A 422 -10.23 -3.43 -14.77
CA GLN A 422 -11.04 -3.12 -15.94
C GLN A 422 -12.50 -3.55 -15.77
N ASP A 423 -12.75 -4.72 -15.18
CA ASP A 423 -14.11 -5.17 -14.84
C ASP A 423 -14.81 -4.20 -13.85
N PHE A 424 -14.08 -3.65 -12.88
CA PHE A 424 -14.60 -2.63 -11.97
C PHE A 424 -14.95 -1.33 -12.71
N LEU A 425 -14.08 -0.83 -13.58
CA LEU A 425 -14.31 0.39 -14.36
C LEU A 425 -15.51 0.24 -15.31
N ASP A 426 -15.63 -0.90 -15.98
CA ASP A 426 -16.74 -1.20 -16.89
C ASP A 426 -18.09 -1.29 -16.13
N ALA A 427 -18.08 -1.81 -14.91
CA ALA A 427 -19.26 -1.92 -14.06
C ALA A 427 -19.66 -0.58 -13.42
N ASN A 428 -18.68 0.30 -13.17
CA ASN A 428 -18.86 1.57 -12.45
C ASN A 428 -18.23 2.74 -13.25
N PRO A 429 -18.78 3.08 -14.44
CA PRO A 429 -18.19 4.10 -15.31
C PRO A 429 -18.16 5.52 -14.71
N ASP A 430 -19.00 5.77 -13.70
CA ASP A 430 -19.13 7.05 -13.01
C ASP A 430 -18.40 7.06 -11.64
N ALA A 431 -17.50 6.09 -11.39
CA ALA A 431 -16.74 6.04 -10.13
C ALA A 431 -15.77 7.22 -10.01
N ASP A 432 -15.69 7.82 -8.83
CA ASP A 432 -14.72 8.88 -8.51
C ASP A 432 -13.28 8.34 -8.47
N ASP A 433 -12.30 9.23 -8.50
CA ASP A 433 -10.89 8.85 -8.59
C ASP A 433 -10.35 8.17 -7.32
N VAL A 434 -10.89 8.47 -6.14
CA VAL A 434 -10.54 7.73 -4.91
C VAL A 434 -11.03 6.29 -5.02
N SER A 435 -12.29 6.09 -5.43
CA SER A 435 -12.86 4.76 -5.68
C SER A 435 -12.06 3.96 -6.71
N LYS A 436 -11.67 4.59 -7.83
CA LYS A 436 -10.82 3.96 -8.85
C LYS A 436 -9.45 3.56 -8.29
N THR A 437 -8.83 4.41 -7.48
CA THR A 437 -7.51 4.14 -6.89
C THR A 437 -7.56 2.98 -5.91
N LEU A 438 -8.57 2.94 -5.02
CA LEU A 438 -8.75 1.82 -4.09
C LEU A 438 -9.03 0.50 -4.82
N ALA A 439 -9.85 0.53 -5.89
CA ALA A 439 -10.07 -0.64 -6.75
C ALA A 439 -8.78 -1.09 -7.45
N LYS A 440 -7.98 -0.15 -7.95
CA LYS A 440 -6.69 -0.45 -8.57
C LYS A 440 -5.73 -1.11 -7.58
N TYR A 441 -5.60 -0.59 -6.36
CA TYR A 441 -4.77 -1.20 -5.33
C TYR A 441 -5.19 -2.64 -5.03
N THR A 442 -6.48 -2.91 -4.84
CA THR A 442 -6.95 -4.29 -4.60
C THR A 442 -6.70 -5.21 -5.78
N ALA A 443 -6.91 -4.74 -7.00
CA ALA A 443 -6.66 -5.52 -8.21
C ALA A 443 -5.17 -5.88 -8.35
N ILE A 444 -4.26 -4.98 -7.96
CA ILE A 444 -2.83 -5.25 -7.92
C ILE A 444 -2.51 -6.38 -6.92
N ILE A 445 -3.06 -6.35 -5.71
CA ILE A 445 -2.85 -7.43 -4.73
C ILE A 445 -3.46 -8.75 -5.23
N GLU A 446 -4.63 -8.71 -5.86
CA GLU A 446 -5.30 -9.91 -6.40
C GLU A 446 -4.51 -10.59 -7.52
N GLU A 447 -3.98 -9.80 -8.46
CA GLU A 447 -3.17 -10.28 -9.58
C GLU A 447 -1.87 -10.92 -9.07
N ASN A 448 -1.25 -10.31 -8.06
CA ASN A 448 0.05 -10.73 -7.51
C ASN A 448 -0.07 -11.63 -6.27
N TYR A 449 -1.27 -12.08 -5.91
CA TYR A 449 -1.54 -12.82 -4.67
C TYR A 449 -0.62 -14.02 -4.44
N ASP A 450 -0.46 -14.87 -5.46
CA ASP A 450 0.36 -16.09 -5.35
C ASP A 450 1.86 -15.76 -5.27
N ALA A 451 2.31 -14.72 -5.96
CA ALA A 451 3.70 -14.27 -5.93
C ALA A 451 4.08 -13.71 -4.55
N ILE A 452 3.21 -12.87 -3.97
CA ILE A 452 3.39 -12.36 -2.61
C ILE A 452 3.48 -13.51 -1.62
N ARG A 453 2.50 -14.42 -1.65
CA ARG A 453 2.42 -15.57 -0.75
C ARG A 453 3.63 -16.49 -0.86
N GLY A 454 4.10 -16.74 -2.08
CA GLY A 454 5.24 -17.62 -2.35
C GLY A 454 6.53 -17.05 -1.78
N LYS A 455 6.79 -15.76 -1.99
CA LYS A 455 8.01 -15.09 -1.53
C LYS A 455 8.10 -14.90 -0.02
N THR A 456 6.98 -14.62 0.64
CA THR A 456 6.98 -14.33 2.08
C THR A 456 6.67 -15.54 2.94
N GLU A 457 6.57 -16.73 2.34
CA GLU A 457 6.23 -17.99 3.02
C GLU A 457 4.94 -17.90 3.87
N SER A 458 3.98 -17.04 3.51
CA SER A 458 2.79 -16.75 4.34
C SER A 458 1.79 -17.91 4.46
N GLY A 459 2.12 -19.08 3.92
CA GLY A 459 1.31 -20.28 4.01
C GLY A 459 0.17 -20.27 2.99
N LYS A 460 -1.08 -20.37 3.45
CA LYS A 460 -2.26 -20.47 2.56
C LYS A 460 -2.84 -19.09 2.20
N TYR A 461 -2.72 -18.14 3.11
CA TYR A 461 -3.34 -16.82 3.07
C TYR A 461 -2.27 -15.73 3.15
N LEU A 462 -2.61 -14.51 2.76
CA LEU A 462 -1.74 -13.35 2.99
C LEU A 462 -2.03 -12.77 4.37
N THR A 463 -1.01 -12.19 5.01
CA THR A 463 -1.13 -11.43 6.26
C THR A 463 -0.65 -9.99 6.02
N ALA A 464 -0.98 -9.06 6.91
CA ALA A 464 -0.47 -7.69 6.82
C ALA A 464 1.07 -7.65 6.84
N GLU A 465 1.71 -8.50 7.65
CA GLU A 465 3.17 -8.66 7.68
C GLU A 465 3.73 -9.17 6.35
N ALA A 466 3.03 -10.08 5.67
CA ALA A 466 3.44 -10.56 4.35
C ALA A 466 3.44 -9.43 3.31
N LEU A 467 2.43 -8.55 3.34
CA LEU A 467 2.39 -7.39 2.44
C LEU A 467 3.58 -6.45 2.70
N LYS A 468 3.88 -6.15 3.98
CA LYS A 468 5.03 -5.31 4.38
C LYS A 468 6.37 -5.94 3.97
N GLN A 469 6.55 -7.23 4.27
CA GLN A 469 7.76 -7.97 3.93
C GLN A 469 7.98 -7.97 2.42
N TYR A 470 6.94 -8.24 1.62
CA TYR A 470 7.07 -8.22 0.17
C TYR A 470 7.44 -6.83 -0.36
N ARG A 471 6.83 -5.78 0.18
CA ARG A 471 7.14 -4.39 -0.18
C ARG A 471 8.60 -4.03 0.09
N ASP A 472 9.13 -4.44 1.24
CA ASP A 472 10.51 -4.14 1.65
C ASP A 472 11.55 -4.99 0.91
N GLU A 473 11.23 -6.25 0.58
CA GLU A 473 12.16 -7.18 -0.10
C GLU A 473 12.18 -7.01 -1.63
N ASN A 474 11.22 -6.28 -2.22
CA ASN A 474 11.08 -6.14 -3.68
C ASN A 474 11.06 -4.67 -4.13
N PRO A 475 12.15 -3.90 -3.96
CA PRO A 475 12.20 -2.46 -4.28
C PRO A 475 11.99 -2.13 -5.76
N GLN A 476 12.10 -3.12 -6.66
CA GLN A 476 11.92 -3.00 -8.11
C GLN A 476 10.45 -2.95 -8.57
N ILE A 477 9.49 -3.26 -7.70
CA ILE A 477 8.07 -3.20 -8.07
C ILE A 477 7.64 -1.74 -8.32
N SER A 478 6.58 -1.55 -9.12
CA SER A 478 6.07 -0.22 -9.48
C SER A 478 5.58 0.55 -8.25
N ASP A 479 5.59 1.89 -8.36
CA ASP A 479 5.12 2.76 -7.28
C ASP A 479 3.65 2.46 -6.90
N ASP A 480 2.77 2.25 -7.89
CA ASP A 480 1.38 1.80 -7.65
C ASP A 480 1.30 0.50 -6.82
N PHE A 481 2.24 -0.43 -7.02
CA PHE A 481 2.26 -1.69 -6.27
C PHE A 481 2.80 -1.47 -4.86
N LYS A 482 3.80 -0.60 -4.68
CA LYS A 482 4.26 -0.20 -3.34
C LYS A 482 3.14 0.46 -2.54
N GLU A 483 2.44 1.42 -3.15
CA GLU A 483 1.30 2.08 -2.52
C GLU A 483 0.18 1.08 -2.20
N ALA A 484 -0.15 0.16 -3.12
CA ALA A 484 -1.13 -0.89 -2.83
C ALA A 484 -0.74 -1.75 -1.61
N LEU A 485 0.53 -2.13 -1.49
CA LEU A 485 1.03 -2.89 -0.33
C LEU A 485 1.04 -2.03 0.95
N ASP A 486 1.43 -0.77 0.85
CA ASP A 486 1.50 0.16 1.98
C ASP A 486 0.10 0.47 2.51
N PHE A 487 -0.89 0.70 1.64
CA PHE A 487 -2.30 0.88 2.01
C PHE A 487 -2.88 -0.38 2.65
N TRP A 488 -2.84 -1.53 1.96
CA TRP A 488 -3.50 -2.74 2.43
C TRP A 488 -2.80 -3.40 3.61
N SER A 489 -1.56 -3.04 3.92
CA SER A 489 -0.87 -3.53 5.12
C SER A 489 -1.14 -2.74 6.40
N LYS A 490 -1.89 -1.63 6.30
CA LYS A 490 -2.39 -0.92 7.48
C LYS A 490 -3.46 -1.76 8.18
N PRO A 491 -3.44 -1.90 9.52
CA PRO A 491 -4.37 -2.77 10.25
C PRO A 491 -5.84 -2.52 9.88
N GLY A 492 -6.27 -1.26 9.87
CA GLY A 492 -7.66 -0.88 9.55
C GLY A 492 -8.07 -1.19 8.11
N ALA A 493 -7.17 -1.03 7.14
CA ALA A 493 -7.44 -1.39 5.76
C ALA A 493 -7.49 -2.91 5.57
N PHE A 494 -6.54 -3.63 6.18
CA PHE A 494 -6.42 -5.08 6.09
C PHE A 494 -7.68 -5.77 6.67
N ASP A 495 -8.13 -5.36 7.85
CA ASP A 495 -9.28 -5.95 8.55
C ASP A 495 -10.59 -5.77 7.75
N LEU A 496 -10.79 -4.58 7.17
CA LEU A 496 -11.93 -4.29 6.31
C LEU A 496 -11.89 -5.09 5.00
N LEU A 497 -10.70 -5.34 4.46
CA LEU A 497 -10.51 -6.12 3.24
C LEU A 497 -10.78 -7.61 3.46
N GLU A 498 -10.27 -8.15 4.56
CA GLU A 498 -10.35 -9.58 4.92
C GLU A 498 -11.80 -10.03 5.18
N THR A 499 -12.56 -9.21 5.90
CA THR A 499 -13.95 -9.53 6.28
C THR A 499 -14.97 -9.32 5.16
N SER A 500 -14.55 -8.71 4.04
CA SER A 500 -15.41 -8.28 2.93
C SER A 500 -16.27 -9.39 2.34
N LYS A 501 -15.86 -10.66 2.36
CA LYS A 501 -16.65 -11.76 1.80
C LYS A 501 -17.93 -12.04 2.59
N SER A 502 -17.93 -11.82 3.89
CA SER A 502 -19.08 -12.04 4.76
C SER A 502 -18.95 -11.18 6.03
N PRO A 503 -19.10 -9.85 5.92
CA PRO A 503 -18.89 -8.93 7.04
C PRO A 503 -19.80 -9.23 8.23
N LEU A 504 -20.97 -9.84 7.98
CA LEU A 504 -21.93 -10.25 9.02
C LEU A 504 -21.68 -11.66 9.59
N ARG A 505 -20.62 -12.37 9.19
CA ARG A 505 -20.38 -13.78 9.62
C ARG A 505 -18.92 -14.17 9.79
N GLN A 506 -17.99 -13.40 9.28
CA GLN A 506 -16.56 -13.64 9.44
C GLN A 506 -16.00 -12.57 10.38
N LYS A 507 -15.36 -13.05 11.44
CA LYS A 507 -14.45 -12.24 12.24
C LYS A 507 -13.15 -12.01 11.47
N THR A 508 -12.38 -11.01 11.88
CA THR A 508 -10.98 -10.88 11.49
C THR A 508 -10.20 -12.07 12.09
N ASP A 509 -9.50 -12.81 11.23
CA ASP A 509 -8.61 -13.92 11.59
C ASP A 509 -7.17 -13.70 11.09
N GLY A 510 -6.91 -12.57 10.42
CA GLY A 510 -5.60 -12.20 9.88
C GLY A 510 -5.26 -12.90 8.56
N ASP A 511 -6.17 -13.70 8.01
CA ASP A 511 -5.97 -14.52 6.82
C ASP A 511 -6.70 -13.95 5.59
N LEU A 512 -6.02 -13.09 4.83
CA LEU A 512 -6.55 -12.56 3.58
C LEU A 512 -6.49 -13.61 2.46
N SER A 513 -7.64 -14.00 1.92
CA SER A 513 -7.72 -14.92 0.77
C SER A 513 -7.96 -14.19 -0.55
N LYS A 514 -7.57 -14.83 -1.67
CA LYS A 514 -7.85 -14.29 -3.01
C LYS A 514 -9.33 -14.05 -3.27
N ASN A 515 -10.22 -14.85 -2.67
CA ASN A 515 -11.66 -14.62 -2.80
C ASN A 515 -12.13 -13.38 -2.06
N ASP A 516 -11.47 -12.98 -0.97
CA ASP A 516 -11.84 -11.79 -0.22
C ASP A 516 -11.53 -10.55 -1.08
N LEU A 517 -10.35 -10.53 -1.72
CA LEU A 517 -10.00 -9.52 -2.74
C LEU A 517 -11.02 -9.44 -3.89
N SER A 518 -11.34 -10.57 -4.54
CA SER A 518 -12.29 -10.58 -5.65
C SER A 518 -13.70 -10.16 -5.21
N ASN A 519 -14.14 -10.56 -4.02
CA ASN A 519 -15.45 -10.17 -3.49
C ASN A 519 -15.48 -8.69 -3.10
N TRP A 520 -14.43 -8.18 -2.47
CA TRP A 520 -14.33 -6.76 -2.16
C TRP A 520 -14.46 -5.94 -3.44
N LEU A 521 -13.67 -6.23 -4.48
CA LEU A 521 -13.75 -5.55 -5.78
C LEU A 521 -15.14 -5.61 -6.42
N GLY A 522 -15.78 -6.77 -6.37
CA GLY A 522 -17.08 -6.98 -7.01
C GLY A 522 -18.26 -6.36 -6.26
N THR A 523 -18.21 -6.28 -4.92
CA THR A 523 -19.39 -5.94 -4.12
C THR A 523 -19.20 -4.84 -3.08
N HIS A 524 -18.00 -4.64 -2.53
CA HIS A 524 -17.76 -3.72 -1.41
C HIS A 524 -16.89 -2.50 -1.75
N ALA A 525 -16.13 -2.56 -2.84
CA ALA A 525 -15.34 -1.42 -3.30
C ALA A 525 -16.25 -0.18 -3.46
N PRO A 526 -15.82 0.99 -2.97
CA PRO A 526 -16.58 2.23 -3.12
C PRO A 526 -16.76 2.57 -4.61
N LYS A 527 -17.83 3.29 -4.92
CA LYS A 527 -18.26 3.58 -6.30
C LYS A 527 -18.57 5.06 -6.53
N ASP A 528 -18.50 5.84 -5.46
CA ASP A 528 -18.82 7.26 -5.43
C ASP A 528 -18.10 7.92 -4.26
N ALA A 529 -17.93 9.24 -4.36
CA ALA A 529 -17.14 10.03 -3.42
C ALA A 529 -17.62 9.86 -1.96
N GLY A 530 -18.93 9.73 -1.74
CA GLY A 530 -19.49 9.56 -0.39
C GLY A 530 -19.10 8.21 0.22
N SER A 531 -19.26 7.13 -0.54
CA SER A 531 -18.82 5.80 -0.11
C SER A 531 -17.30 5.71 0.07
N ALA A 532 -16.52 6.39 -0.78
CA ALA A 532 -15.06 6.41 -0.73
C ALA A 532 -14.52 7.11 0.51
N ILE A 533 -14.99 8.33 0.82
CA ILE A 533 -14.50 9.06 2.00
C ILE A 533 -14.95 8.43 3.31
N THR A 534 -16.14 7.82 3.31
CA THR A 534 -16.61 7.02 4.45
C THR A 534 -15.66 5.85 4.68
N TYR A 535 -15.31 5.11 3.62
CA TYR A 535 -14.38 3.99 3.71
C TYR A 535 -13.00 4.41 4.21
N LEU A 536 -12.44 5.51 3.67
CA LEU A 536 -11.15 6.03 4.15
C LEU A 536 -11.21 6.45 5.62
N THR A 537 -12.31 7.06 6.06
CA THR A 537 -12.52 7.44 7.46
C THR A 537 -12.59 6.22 8.37
N GLU A 538 -13.26 5.13 7.94
CA GLU A 538 -13.26 3.85 8.66
C GLU A 538 -11.82 3.30 8.79
N VAL A 539 -11.03 3.34 7.71
CA VAL A 539 -9.62 2.93 7.73
C VAL A 539 -8.79 3.78 8.70
N ILE A 540 -8.93 5.10 8.66
CA ILE A 540 -8.20 6.04 9.53
C ILE A 540 -8.51 5.78 11.00
N ASN A 541 -9.79 5.65 11.33
CA ASN A 541 -10.24 5.41 12.71
C ASN A 541 -9.77 4.06 13.22
N ALA A 542 -9.84 3.01 12.39
CA ALA A 542 -9.34 1.68 12.75
C ALA A 542 -7.81 1.68 12.93
N ASN A 543 -7.07 2.39 12.08
CA ASN A 543 -5.62 2.55 12.24
C ASN A 543 -5.24 3.27 13.53
N ALA A 544 -6.03 4.26 13.96
CA ALA A 544 -5.77 5.03 15.18
C ALA A 544 -5.80 4.17 16.47
N VAL A 545 -6.41 2.99 16.43
CA VAL A 545 -6.51 2.08 17.59
C VAL A 545 -5.99 0.68 17.30
N GLY A 546 -5.40 0.46 16.12
CA GLY A 546 -5.01 -0.87 15.64
C GLY A 546 -3.92 -1.57 16.46
N ASP A 547 -3.16 -0.83 17.26
CA ASP A 547 -2.14 -1.38 18.16
C ASP A 547 -2.71 -1.81 19.54
N VAL A 548 -4.00 -1.54 19.80
CA VAL A 548 -4.65 -1.85 21.07
C VAL A 548 -5.18 -3.29 21.07
N ASP A 549 -4.75 -4.06 22.06
CA ASP A 549 -5.28 -5.40 22.31
C ASP A 549 -6.65 -5.33 23.00
N THR A 550 -7.73 -5.32 22.21
CA THR A 550 -9.10 -5.19 22.71
C THR A 550 -9.61 -6.42 23.48
N ASP A 551 -8.93 -7.58 23.39
CA ASP A 551 -9.28 -8.78 24.18
C ASP A 551 -9.09 -8.56 25.69
N LYS A 552 -8.32 -7.54 26.07
CA LYS A 552 -8.11 -7.16 27.47
C LYS A 552 -9.16 -6.19 28.00
N LEU A 553 -9.99 -5.61 27.12
CA LEU A 553 -11.02 -4.67 27.50
C LEU A 553 -12.27 -5.40 27.99
N SER A 554 -13.02 -4.76 28.89
CA SER A 554 -14.25 -5.34 29.42
C SER A 554 -15.21 -4.25 29.90
N GLY A 555 -16.42 -4.65 30.32
CA GLY A 555 -17.40 -3.74 30.93
C GLY A 555 -16.89 -2.96 32.16
N ASP A 556 -15.80 -3.41 32.79
CA ASP A 556 -15.10 -2.66 33.84
C ASP A 556 -14.66 -1.26 33.37
N LEU A 557 -14.51 -1.05 32.05
CA LEU A 557 -14.24 0.25 31.45
C LEU A 557 -15.32 1.29 31.75
N PHE A 558 -16.59 0.89 31.83
CA PHE A 558 -17.70 1.81 32.12
C PHE A 558 -17.91 2.00 33.62
N GLU A 559 -17.54 1.01 34.43
CA GLU A 559 -17.61 1.08 35.89
C GLU A 559 -16.43 1.86 36.50
N ASN A 560 -15.24 1.69 35.93
CA ASN A 560 -13.95 2.20 36.40
C ASN A 560 -13.15 2.87 35.27
N PRO A 561 -13.70 3.87 34.56
CA PRO A 561 -13.08 4.46 33.37
C PRO A 561 -11.71 5.10 33.62
N GLN A 562 -11.37 5.41 34.88
CA GLN A 562 -10.07 5.94 35.27
C GLN A 562 -8.91 4.93 35.18
N ASP A 563 -9.21 3.63 35.12
CA ASP A 563 -8.20 2.58 35.07
C ASP A 563 -7.75 2.26 33.62
N TYR A 564 -8.38 2.91 32.64
CA TYR A 564 -8.15 2.74 31.21
C TYR A 564 -7.62 4.04 30.57
N SER A 565 -6.70 3.91 29.63
CA SER A 565 -6.15 5.03 28.86
C SER A 565 -7.17 5.60 27.85
N ALA A 566 -6.91 6.81 27.36
CA ALA A 566 -7.71 7.40 26.29
C ALA A 566 -7.72 6.55 25.01
N GLU A 567 -6.58 5.96 24.68
CA GLU A 567 -6.40 5.03 23.56
C GLU A 567 -7.21 3.73 23.73
N GLU A 568 -7.17 3.10 24.92
CA GLU A 568 -8.00 1.91 25.23
C GLU A 568 -9.50 2.21 25.18
N LYS A 569 -9.90 3.38 25.70
CA LYS A 569 -11.29 3.86 25.64
C LYS A 569 -11.73 4.19 24.21
N ALA A 570 -10.84 4.74 23.38
CA ALA A 570 -11.09 4.96 21.96
C ALA A 570 -11.23 3.64 21.19
N ALA A 571 -10.43 2.62 21.51
CA ALA A 571 -10.58 1.28 20.93
C ALA A 571 -11.93 0.64 21.29
N ALA A 572 -12.37 0.79 22.55
CA ALA A 572 -13.71 0.37 22.97
C ALA A 572 -14.83 1.11 22.22
N LEU A 573 -14.65 2.40 21.94
CA LEU A 573 -15.59 3.16 21.12
C LEU A 573 -15.67 2.59 19.69
N GLN A 574 -14.54 2.25 19.06
CA GLN A 574 -14.53 1.64 17.72
C GLN A 574 -15.19 0.25 17.68
N ASP A 575 -14.99 -0.58 18.71
CA ASP A 575 -15.70 -1.85 18.83
C ASP A 575 -17.23 -1.65 18.92
N LEU A 576 -17.68 -0.67 19.70
CA LEU A 576 -19.11 -0.36 19.86
C LEU A 576 -19.71 0.24 18.59
N LEU A 577 -18.97 1.07 17.85
CA LEU A 577 -19.38 1.56 16.53
C LEU A 577 -19.50 0.41 15.53
N THR A 578 -18.57 -0.55 15.57
CA THR A 578 -18.67 -1.80 14.79
C THR A 578 -19.91 -2.60 15.18
N ALA A 579 -20.21 -2.74 16.47
CA ALA A 579 -21.41 -3.40 16.95
C ALA A 579 -22.70 -2.70 16.47
N GLN A 580 -22.72 -1.36 16.51
CA GLN A 580 -23.82 -0.54 16.00
C GLN A 580 -24.07 -0.78 14.51
N LYS A 581 -23.00 -0.82 13.70
CA LYS A 581 -23.03 -1.15 12.27
C LYS A 581 -23.56 -2.57 12.03
N LEU A 582 -23.04 -3.57 12.74
CA LEU A 582 -23.47 -4.97 12.64
C LEU A 582 -24.95 -5.16 13.00
N ILE A 583 -25.44 -4.50 14.05
CA ILE A 583 -26.87 -4.57 14.43
C ILE A 583 -27.74 -3.96 13.32
N THR A 584 -27.35 -2.79 12.81
CA THR A 584 -28.09 -2.07 11.78
C THR A 584 -28.13 -2.86 10.46
N GLU A 585 -26.97 -3.31 9.98
CA GLU A 585 -26.86 -4.10 8.76
C GLU A 585 -27.52 -5.47 8.91
N GLY A 586 -27.35 -6.13 10.07
CA GLY A 586 -27.99 -7.40 10.37
C GLY A 586 -29.51 -7.28 10.37
N ALA A 587 -30.07 -6.22 10.95
CA ALA A 587 -31.50 -5.96 10.94
C ALA A 587 -32.01 -5.73 9.52
N ALA A 588 -31.32 -4.90 8.73
CA ALA A 588 -31.65 -4.64 7.32
C ALA A 588 -31.54 -5.89 6.44
N ALA A 589 -30.56 -6.76 6.70
CA ALA A 589 -30.37 -8.04 6.03
C ALA A 589 -31.36 -9.12 6.49
N GLY A 590 -32.21 -8.81 7.48
CA GLY A 590 -33.22 -9.73 8.00
C GLY A 590 -32.64 -10.84 8.88
N MET A 591 -31.54 -10.60 9.60
CA MET A 591 -30.98 -11.56 10.56
C MET A 591 -31.96 -11.85 11.70
N TRP A 592 -32.76 -10.87 12.14
CA TRP A 592 -33.81 -11.04 13.16
C TRP A 592 -35.20 -11.42 12.61
N LYS A 593 -35.27 -11.94 11.38
CA LYS A 593 -36.55 -12.11 10.66
C LYS A 593 -37.50 -13.16 11.27
N ASP A 594 -36.97 -14.22 11.88
CA ASP A 594 -37.76 -15.33 12.43
C ASP A 594 -37.42 -15.66 13.88
N ASP A 595 -38.32 -16.37 14.56
CA ASP A 595 -38.22 -16.68 16.00
C ASP A 595 -36.95 -17.46 16.35
N TYR A 596 -36.51 -18.38 15.49
CA TYR A 596 -35.24 -19.10 15.71
C TYR A 596 -34.08 -18.12 15.71
N SER A 597 -34.02 -17.25 14.71
CA SER A 597 -32.90 -16.32 14.53
C SER A 597 -32.85 -15.32 15.69
N LYS A 598 -34.00 -14.80 16.13
CA LYS A 598 -34.10 -13.94 17.33
C LYS A 598 -33.57 -14.64 18.58
N VAL A 599 -33.98 -15.88 18.83
CA VAL A 599 -33.52 -16.65 20.00
C VAL A 599 -32.04 -17.01 19.89
N SER A 600 -31.57 -17.40 18.70
CA SER A 600 -30.17 -17.78 18.48
C SER A 600 -29.24 -16.59 18.73
N ILE A 601 -29.54 -15.44 18.12
CA ILE A 601 -28.75 -14.22 18.30
C ILE A 601 -28.77 -13.79 19.78
N ALA A 602 -29.95 -13.75 20.41
CA ALA A 602 -30.09 -13.41 21.83
C ALA A 602 -29.26 -14.31 22.75
N ASN A 603 -29.21 -15.62 22.47
CA ASN A 603 -28.39 -16.58 23.22
C ASN A 603 -26.89 -16.35 23.02
N SER A 604 -26.47 -16.06 21.78
CA SER A 604 -25.05 -15.84 21.46
C SER A 604 -24.53 -14.55 22.09
N VAL A 605 -25.27 -13.45 21.98
CA VAL A 605 -24.88 -12.15 22.56
C VAL A 605 -25.22 -12.02 24.05
N ARG A 606 -25.92 -13.02 24.62
CA ARG A 606 -26.49 -12.98 25.98
C ARG A 606 -27.25 -11.67 26.23
N GLY A 607 -28.12 -11.31 25.29
CA GLY A 607 -28.85 -10.05 25.33
C GLY A 607 -30.27 -10.16 24.79
N HIS A 608 -30.95 -9.02 24.70
CA HIS A 608 -32.35 -8.92 24.32
C HIS A 608 -32.61 -9.47 22.90
N PRO A 609 -33.70 -10.24 22.67
CA PRO A 609 -34.05 -10.75 21.33
C PRO A 609 -34.52 -9.66 20.34
N ASP A 610 -34.54 -8.40 20.76
CA ASP A 610 -34.96 -7.25 19.97
C ASP A 610 -33.72 -6.43 19.58
N PRO A 611 -33.40 -6.32 18.28
CA PRO A 611 -32.25 -5.54 17.83
C PRO A 611 -32.35 -4.06 18.23
N GLU A 612 -33.54 -3.50 18.42
CA GLU A 612 -33.70 -2.09 18.83
C GLU A 612 -33.22 -1.87 20.28
N LYS A 613 -33.46 -2.85 21.16
CA LYS A 613 -33.00 -2.80 22.55
C LYS A 613 -31.48 -2.93 22.66
N LEU A 614 -30.89 -3.82 21.88
CA LEU A 614 -29.44 -3.96 21.77
C LEU A 614 -28.81 -2.67 21.21
N LEU A 615 -29.38 -2.12 20.13
CA LEU A 615 -28.89 -0.89 19.52
C LEU A 615 -28.96 0.30 20.50
N GLN A 616 -30.05 0.40 21.27
CA GLN A 616 -30.20 1.45 22.28
C GLN A 616 -29.09 1.38 23.33
N ASP A 617 -28.80 0.18 23.84
CA ASP A 617 -27.77 -0.03 24.86
C ASP A 617 -26.35 0.23 24.31
N VAL A 618 -26.06 -0.20 23.08
CA VAL A 618 -24.82 0.18 22.36
C VAL A 618 -24.70 1.70 22.27
N ASN A 619 -25.75 2.41 21.88
CA ASN A 619 -25.75 3.87 21.74
C ASN A 619 -25.54 4.57 23.09
N ASP A 620 -26.13 4.05 24.17
CA ASP A 620 -25.94 4.58 25.51
C ASP A 620 -24.47 4.45 25.95
N HIS A 621 -23.81 3.33 25.63
CA HIS A 621 -22.38 3.11 25.89
C HIS A 621 -21.47 3.99 25.01
N ILE A 622 -21.77 4.12 23.71
CA ILE A 622 -21.09 5.06 22.80
C ILE A 622 -21.16 6.48 23.38
N ALA A 623 -22.35 6.92 23.81
CA ALA A 623 -22.55 8.25 24.34
C ALA A 623 -21.81 8.53 25.67
N ILE A 624 -21.37 7.50 26.40
CA ILE A 624 -20.48 7.66 27.56
C ILE A 624 -19.07 8.02 27.07
N LEU A 625 -18.56 7.30 26.08
CA LEU A 625 -17.21 7.48 25.54
C LEU A 625 -17.06 8.76 24.72
N GLU A 626 -18.06 9.13 23.93
CA GLU A 626 -18.07 10.39 23.16
C GLU A 626 -18.10 11.64 24.06
N LYS A 627 -18.58 11.49 25.31
CA LYS A 627 -18.56 12.57 26.30
C LYS A 627 -17.23 12.67 27.04
N ASP A 628 -16.33 11.71 26.87
CA ASP A 628 -15.00 11.72 27.48
C ASP A 628 -14.05 12.59 26.63
N THR A 629 -13.67 13.74 27.18
CA THR A 629 -12.81 14.70 26.47
C THR A 629 -11.44 14.13 26.12
N GLU A 630 -10.87 13.26 26.96
CA GLU A 630 -9.56 12.66 26.67
C GLU A 630 -9.64 11.70 25.48
N VAL A 631 -10.76 10.98 25.33
CA VAL A 631 -11.02 10.09 24.19
C VAL A 631 -11.17 10.89 22.90
N MET A 632 -11.93 11.99 22.95
CA MET A 632 -12.15 12.85 21.78
C MET A 632 -10.87 13.58 21.35
N GLU A 633 -10.08 14.09 22.29
CA GLU A 633 -8.77 14.69 22.01
C GLU A 633 -7.80 13.66 21.39
N TYR A 634 -7.76 12.44 21.93
CA TYR A 634 -6.94 11.36 21.36
C TYR A 634 -7.33 11.04 19.91
N LEU A 635 -8.63 10.93 19.63
CA LEU A 635 -9.13 10.61 18.29
C LEU A 635 -8.87 11.75 17.29
N GLU A 636 -8.96 13.02 17.71
CA GLU A 636 -8.64 14.17 16.86
C GLU A 636 -7.14 14.21 16.48
N GLU A 637 -6.27 14.07 17.48
CA GLU A 637 -4.81 14.06 17.27
C GLU A 637 -4.38 12.86 16.42
N SER A 638 -4.94 11.68 16.72
CA SER A 638 -4.61 10.44 16.00
C SER A 638 -5.12 10.47 14.57
N SER A 639 -6.36 10.90 14.32
CA SER A 639 -6.90 11.01 12.96
C SER A 639 -6.08 11.95 12.09
N THR A 640 -5.67 13.11 12.62
CA THR A 640 -4.81 14.05 11.88
C THR A 640 -3.47 13.43 11.51
N SER A 641 -2.85 12.70 12.44
CA SER A 641 -1.59 11.99 12.20
C SER A 641 -1.76 10.85 11.19
N GLN A 642 -2.82 10.07 11.29
CA GLN A 642 -3.10 8.93 10.41
C GLN A 642 -3.46 9.38 8.99
N ILE A 643 -4.21 10.47 8.82
CA ILE A 643 -4.48 11.10 7.52
C ILE A 643 -3.16 11.51 6.86
N SER A 644 -2.31 12.22 7.60
CA SER A 644 -1.01 12.69 7.08
C SER A 644 -0.15 11.50 6.64
N GLN A 645 -0.05 10.48 7.49
CA GLN A 645 0.73 9.29 7.18
C GLN A 645 0.15 8.50 5.99
N LEU A 646 -1.18 8.38 5.90
CA LEU A 646 -1.84 7.66 4.82
C LEU A 646 -1.51 8.26 3.45
N PHE A 647 -1.54 9.59 3.32
CA PHE A 647 -1.25 10.27 2.05
C PHE A 647 0.25 10.47 1.80
N GLU A 648 1.08 10.51 2.84
CA GLU A 648 2.54 10.43 2.70
C GLU A 648 2.98 9.07 2.13
N ASP A 649 2.38 7.98 2.63
CA ASP A 649 2.67 6.62 2.18
C ASP A 649 1.99 6.28 0.83
N ASN A 650 0.92 7.01 0.45
CA ASN A 650 0.10 6.75 -0.75
C ASN A 650 -0.17 8.05 -1.50
N LYS A 651 0.79 8.48 -2.31
CA LYS A 651 0.74 9.77 -2.99
C LYS A 651 -0.35 9.81 -4.06
N ALA A 652 -0.54 8.72 -4.82
CA ALA A 652 -1.60 8.67 -5.82
C ALA A 652 -3.00 8.73 -5.16
N LEU A 653 -3.17 8.13 -3.97
CA LEU A 653 -4.42 8.25 -3.21
C LEU A 653 -4.69 9.68 -2.74
N GLY A 654 -3.67 10.40 -2.29
CA GLY A 654 -3.78 11.82 -1.94
C GLY A 654 -4.17 12.70 -3.15
N GLU A 655 -3.55 12.47 -4.30
CA GLU A 655 -3.88 13.16 -5.55
C GLU A 655 -5.31 12.84 -6.03
N ALA A 656 -5.74 11.58 -5.87
CA ALA A 656 -7.12 11.17 -6.17
C ALA A 656 -8.12 11.86 -5.25
N LEU A 657 -7.81 12.00 -3.96
CA LEU A 657 -8.66 12.71 -2.98
C LEU A 657 -8.82 14.19 -3.35
N GLU A 658 -7.72 14.87 -3.69
CA GLU A 658 -7.74 16.26 -4.17
C GLU A 658 -8.58 16.40 -5.44
N THR A 659 -8.39 15.48 -6.40
CA THR A 659 -9.11 15.49 -7.68
C THR A 659 -10.60 15.26 -7.48
N THR A 660 -11.01 14.26 -6.71
CA THR A 660 -12.43 14.03 -6.36
C THR A 660 -13.05 15.22 -5.64
N TYR A 661 -12.32 15.89 -4.74
CA TYR A 661 -12.83 17.09 -4.10
C TYR A 661 -13.05 18.24 -5.09
N ASP A 662 -12.08 18.52 -5.96
CA ASP A 662 -12.16 19.62 -6.92
C ASP A 662 -13.14 19.36 -8.08
N GLU A 663 -13.18 18.13 -8.61
CA GLU A 663 -13.98 17.77 -9.78
C GLU A 663 -15.39 17.30 -9.40
N ASP A 664 -15.57 16.51 -8.34
CA ASP A 664 -16.86 15.89 -8.00
C ASP A 664 -17.60 16.65 -6.88
N ILE A 665 -16.91 16.99 -5.79
CA ILE A 665 -17.53 17.65 -4.64
C ILE A 665 -17.83 19.12 -4.97
N LYS A 666 -16.81 19.90 -5.36
CA LYS A 666 -16.94 21.35 -5.58
C LYS A 666 -17.80 21.72 -6.78
N SER A 667 -17.94 20.84 -7.76
CA SER A 667 -18.79 21.07 -8.93
C SER A 667 -20.28 20.83 -8.63
N GLY A 668 -20.59 20.08 -7.57
CA GLY A 668 -21.93 19.55 -7.29
C GLY A 668 -22.26 18.25 -8.04
N GLU A 669 -21.32 17.69 -8.82
CA GLU A 669 -21.52 16.44 -9.57
C GLU A 669 -21.80 15.24 -8.64
N ALA A 670 -21.10 15.16 -7.50
CA ALA A 670 -21.36 14.12 -6.50
C ALA A 670 -22.81 14.18 -5.96
N LEU A 671 -23.36 15.38 -5.74
CA LEU A 671 -24.76 15.56 -5.35
C LEU A 671 -25.71 15.11 -6.47
N ASP A 672 -25.40 15.47 -7.71
CA ASP A 672 -26.20 15.10 -8.88
C ASP A 672 -26.27 13.59 -9.10
N LEU A 673 -25.13 12.90 -8.98
CA LEU A 673 -25.03 11.44 -9.09
C LEU A 673 -25.76 10.74 -7.94
N LEU A 674 -25.55 11.20 -6.71
CA LEU A 674 -26.19 10.64 -5.53
C LEU A 674 -27.71 10.76 -5.62
N TRP A 675 -28.20 11.93 -6.00
CA TRP A 675 -29.62 12.19 -6.23
C TRP A 675 -30.20 11.28 -7.30
N ASP A 676 -29.56 11.21 -8.47
CA ASP A 676 -30.00 10.38 -9.57
C ASP A 676 -29.97 8.88 -9.23
N SER A 677 -29.10 8.45 -8.32
CA SER A 677 -29.02 7.07 -7.85
C SER A 677 -30.16 6.74 -6.86
N LYS A 678 -30.30 7.56 -5.81
CA LYS A 678 -31.11 7.27 -4.62
C LYS A 678 -32.58 7.64 -4.77
N MET A 679 -32.90 8.67 -5.56
CA MET A 679 -34.28 9.16 -5.73
C MET A 679 -35.07 8.35 -6.78
N LYS A 680 -34.44 7.42 -7.51
CA LYS A 680 -35.06 6.62 -8.58
C LYS A 680 -36.20 5.72 -8.12
N ASP A 681 -36.14 5.20 -6.90
CA ASP A 681 -37.12 4.27 -6.37
C ASP A 681 -38.26 4.93 -5.57
N GLY A 682 -38.14 6.25 -5.33
CA GLY A 682 -39.09 7.08 -4.58
C GLY A 682 -39.21 6.73 -3.10
N LYS A 683 -38.25 5.99 -2.52
CA LYS A 683 -38.25 5.60 -1.09
C LYS A 683 -37.36 6.48 -0.22
N THR A 684 -36.36 7.09 -0.84
CA THR A 684 -35.43 8.03 -0.22
C THR A 684 -35.96 9.45 -0.36
N ASP A 685 -35.87 10.23 0.70
CA ASP A 685 -36.25 11.64 0.67
C ASP A 685 -35.01 12.49 0.35
N GLN A 686 -35.20 13.61 -0.35
CA GLN A 686 -34.12 14.49 -0.80
C GLN A 686 -33.25 15.06 0.34
N GLN A 687 -33.79 15.17 1.55
CA GLN A 687 -33.07 15.62 2.75
C GLN A 687 -31.95 14.63 3.10
N ALA A 688 -32.18 13.33 2.91
CA ALA A 688 -31.18 12.30 3.14
C ALA A 688 -30.04 12.38 2.12
N VAL A 689 -30.39 12.63 0.85
CA VAL A 689 -29.41 12.85 -0.23
C VAL A 689 -28.55 14.08 0.05
N LEU A 690 -29.17 15.20 0.43
CA LEU A 690 -28.45 16.43 0.76
C LEU A 690 -27.52 16.24 1.97
N ALA A 691 -27.97 15.50 2.99
CA ALA A 691 -27.18 15.24 4.18
C ALA A 691 -25.98 14.32 3.92
N GLU A 692 -26.17 13.26 3.11
CA GLU A 692 -25.11 12.35 2.70
C GLU A 692 -24.05 13.08 1.86
N PHE A 693 -24.46 13.93 0.92
CA PHE A 693 -23.52 14.79 0.17
C PHE A 693 -22.79 15.79 1.07
N PHE A 694 -23.51 16.54 1.90
CA PHE A 694 -22.93 17.58 2.74
C PHE A 694 -21.93 17.00 3.76
N GLY A 695 -22.28 15.87 4.38
CA GLY A 695 -21.39 15.14 5.28
C GLY A 695 -20.14 14.64 4.56
N ALA A 696 -20.27 14.03 3.39
CA ALA A 696 -19.12 13.61 2.59
C ALA A 696 -18.21 14.80 2.26
N ALA A 697 -18.77 15.92 1.78
CA ALA A 697 -18.02 17.11 1.41
C ALA A 697 -17.20 17.68 2.59
N GLN A 698 -17.77 17.69 3.80
CA GLN A 698 -17.04 18.10 5.00
C GLN A 698 -15.95 17.11 5.41
N MET A 699 -16.15 15.80 5.21
CA MET A 699 -15.11 14.81 5.45
C MET A 699 -13.93 15.00 4.48
N PHE A 700 -14.20 15.28 3.19
CA PHE A 700 -13.15 15.64 2.23
C PHE A 700 -12.40 16.91 2.66
N GLN A 701 -13.12 17.97 3.07
CA GLN A 701 -12.48 19.18 3.57
C GLN A 701 -11.59 18.88 4.77
N SER A 702 -12.07 18.08 5.73
CA SER A 702 -11.31 17.69 6.92
C SER A 702 -10.06 16.91 6.55
N ALA A 703 -10.17 15.92 5.66
CA ALA A 703 -9.04 15.12 5.19
C ALA A 703 -7.99 15.93 4.43
N LEU A 704 -8.42 16.99 3.72
CA LEU A 704 -7.55 17.90 2.98
C LEU A 704 -7.06 19.11 3.82
N GLY A 705 -7.49 19.23 5.09
CA GLY A 705 -7.17 20.38 5.94
C GLY A 705 -7.79 21.70 5.46
N ILE A 706 -8.93 21.63 4.77
CA ILE A 706 -9.73 22.75 4.27
C ILE A 706 -10.81 23.08 5.30
N ASP A 707 -11.09 24.37 5.53
CA ASP A 707 -12.18 24.86 6.38
C ASP A 707 -12.94 25.97 5.63
N ASP A 708 -13.71 25.58 4.61
CA ASP A 708 -14.46 26.52 3.76
C ASP A 708 -15.86 25.99 3.39
N ILE A 709 -16.81 26.12 4.31
CA ILE A 709 -18.22 25.77 4.07
C ILE A 709 -18.83 26.45 2.83
N GLY A 710 -18.27 27.59 2.40
CA GLY A 710 -18.73 28.30 1.21
C GLY A 710 -18.51 27.50 -0.08
N GLU A 711 -17.45 26.71 -0.17
CA GLU A 711 -17.21 25.82 -1.32
C GLU A 711 -18.29 24.73 -1.42
N ILE A 712 -18.76 24.20 -0.29
CA ILE A 712 -19.85 23.21 -0.24
C ILE A 712 -21.19 23.87 -0.64
N GLN A 713 -21.45 25.09 -0.16
CA GLN A 713 -22.64 25.85 -0.54
C GLN A 713 -22.66 26.19 -2.04
N ASP A 714 -21.52 26.58 -2.59
CA ASP A 714 -21.36 26.85 -4.02
C ASP A 714 -21.55 25.57 -4.85
N ALA A 715 -21.13 24.40 -4.34
CA ALA A 715 -21.39 23.11 -4.97
C ALA A 715 -22.88 22.75 -5.01
N VAL A 716 -23.61 22.91 -3.88
CA VAL A 716 -25.07 22.70 -3.85
C VAL A 716 -25.76 23.64 -4.82
N LYS A 717 -25.33 24.90 -4.89
CA LYS A 717 -25.83 25.89 -5.84
C LYS A 717 -25.51 25.56 -7.31
N GLY A 718 -24.39 24.88 -7.54
CA GLY A 718 -23.96 24.39 -8.85
C GLY A 718 -24.70 23.15 -9.34
N SER A 719 -25.26 22.35 -8.42
CA SER A 719 -26.04 21.14 -8.71
C SER A 719 -27.24 21.43 -9.61
N LYS A 720 -27.58 20.45 -10.46
CA LYS A 720 -28.79 20.52 -11.30
C LYS A 720 -30.09 20.45 -10.48
N HIS A 721 -30.02 20.06 -9.21
CA HIS A 721 -31.16 19.87 -8.29
C HIS A 721 -31.31 21.02 -7.28
N ASN A 722 -30.56 22.12 -7.44
CA ASN A 722 -30.65 23.27 -6.52
C ASN A 722 -32.06 23.88 -6.47
N GLU A 723 -32.77 23.95 -7.61
CA GLU A 723 -34.12 24.53 -7.68
C GLU A 723 -35.11 23.70 -6.84
N GLU A 724 -35.00 22.37 -6.86
CA GLU A 724 -35.80 21.46 -6.06
C GLU A 724 -35.53 21.63 -4.55
N LEU A 725 -34.27 21.80 -4.16
CA LEU A 725 -33.87 22.04 -2.77
C LEU A 725 -34.35 23.42 -2.26
N GLU A 726 -34.17 24.47 -3.05
CA GLU A 726 -34.67 25.81 -2.76
C GLU A 726 -36.21 25.81 -2.62
N THR A 727 -36.91 25.13 -3.55
CA THR A 727 -38.38 25.03 -3.53
C THR A 727 -38.87 24.32 -2.26
N PHE A 728 -38.21 23.24 -1.84
CA PHE A 728 -38.61 22.56 -0.60
C PHE A 728 -38.36 23.43 0.63
N TYR A 729 -37.24 24.14 0.67
CA TYR A 729 -36.98 25.08 1.77
C TYR A 729 -38.07 26.15 1.86
N GLU A 730 -38.44 26.77 0.74
CA GLU A 730 -39.50 27.79 0.67
C GLU A 730 -40.89 27.20 0.98
N GLU A 731 -41.34 26.22 0.20
CA GLU A 731 -42.72 25.77 0.22
C GLU A 731 -43.04 24.80 1.37
N SER A 732 -42.04 24.13 1.95
CA SER A 732 -42.24 23.11 2.99
C SER A 732 -41.63 23.48 4.35
N LEU A 733 -40.36 23.90 4.40
CA LEU A 733 -39.71 24.24 5.67
C LEU A 733 -40.16 25.62 6.18
N ALA A 734 -39.91 26.67 5.40
CA ALA A 734 -40.25 28.04 5.78
C ALA A 734 -41.75 28.24 6.02
N SER A 735 -42.59 27.61 5.20
CA SER A 735 -44.06 27.66 5.36
C SER A 735 -44.60 26.93 6.60
N GLY A 736 -43.78 26.08 7.24
CA GLY A 736 -44.17 25.21 8.34
C GLY A 736 -45.01 23.99 7.93
N GLU A 737 -45.30 23.80 6.63
CA GLU A 737 -46.07 22.64 6.16
C GLU A 737 -45.37 21.31 6.46
N ARG A 738 -44.03 21.27 6.42
CA ARG A 738 -43.26 20.09 6.78
C ARG A 738 -43.46 19.70 8.24
N LEU A 739 -43.43 20.65 9.17
CA LEU A 739 -43.71 20.37 10.59
C LEU A 739 -45.14 19.86 10.79
N LYS A 740 -46.13 20.47 10.12
CA LYS A 740 -47.53 20.00 10.15
C LYS A 740 -47.68 18.59 9.56
N GLU A 741 -46.88 18.24 8.57
CA GLU A 741 -46.84 16.89 8.01
C GLU A 741 -46.28 15.89 9.02
N LEU A 742 -45.13 16.18 9.62
CA LEU A 742 -44.49 15.34 10.62
C LEU A 742 -45.41 15.11 11.84
N LEU A 743 -46.16 16.13 12.26
CA LEU A 743 -47.13 16.05 13.37
C LEU A 743 -48.33 15.12 13.11
N LYS A 744 -48.57 14.68 11.86
CA LYS A 744 -49.68 13.74 11.58
C LYS A 744 -49.41 12.35 12.16
N ASP A 745 -48.15 11.96 12.18
CA ASP A 745 -47.72 10.59 12.45
C ASP A 745 -46.77 10.51 13.66
N ASN A 746 -46.33 11.63 14.24
CA ASN A 746 -45.35 11.69 15.33
C ASN A 746 -45.78 12.61 16.48
N SER A 747 -45.15 12.46 17.65
CA SER A 747 -45.29 13.42 18.75
C SER A 747 -44.74 14.80 18.37
N PHE A 748 -45.10 15.84 19.14
CA PHE A 748 -44.61 17.19 18.87
C PHE A 748 -43.09 17.27 18.97
N GLU A 749 -42.53 16.60 19.97
CA GLU A 749 -41.10 16.53 20.25
C GLU A 749 -40.35 15.88 19.08
N GLU A 750 -40.84 14.74 18.58
CA GLU A 750 -40.23 14.03 17.45
C GLU A 750 -40.33 14.85 16.16
N ALA A 751 -41.51 15.39 15.88
CA ALA A 751 -41.76 16.19 14.68
C ALA A 751 -40.92 17.48 14.68
N ALA A 752 -40.85 18.19 15.81
CA ALA A 752 -40.08 19.42 15.94
C ALA A 752 -38.57 19.16 15.89
N SER A 753 -38.09 18.06 16.46
CA SER A 753 -36.68 17.67 16.37
C SER A 753 -36.27 17.34 14.93
N ALA A 754 -37.05 16.50 14.23
CA ALA A 754 -36.78 16.16 12.83
C ALA A 754 -36.83 17.41 11.92
N PHE A 755 -37.86 18.26 12.09
CA PHE A 755 -37.97 19.52 11.37
C PHE A 755 -36.77 20.44 11.61
N SER A 756 -36.31 20.57 12.85
CA SER A 756 -35.19 21.45 13.18
C SER A 756 -33.87 20.96 12.61
N ALA A 757 -33.66 19.65 12.56
CA ALA A 757 -32.51 19.04 11.89
C ALA A 757 -32.54 19.30 10.38
N GLU A 758 -33.70 19.14 9.73
CA GLU A 758 -33.88 19.47 8.31
C GLU A 758 -33.61 20.96 8.03
N VAL A 759 -34.13 21.86 8.87
CA VAL A 759 -33.87 23.31 8.76
C VAL A 759 -32.37 23.61 8.92
N SER A 760 -31.69 22.99 9.87
CA SER A 760 -30.26 23.20 10.08
C SER A 760 -29.43 22.76 8.89
N LEU A 761 -29.72 21.57 8.36
CA LEU A 761 -29.05 21.02 7.18
C LEU A 761 -29.21 21.95 5.98
N TYR A 762 -30.44 22.38 5.68
CA TYR A 762 -30.70 23.22 4.52
C TYR A 762 -30.09 24.62 4.66
N ASN A 763 -30.08 25.19 5.87
CA ASN A 763 -29.41 26.46 6.12
C ASN A 763 -27.88 26.37 6.03
N ALA A 764 -27.30 25.20 6.32
CA ALA A 764 -25.86 24.97 6.17
C ALA A 764 -25.47 24.74 4.70
N ALA A 765 -26.32 24.04 3.94
CA ALA A 765 -26.02 23.59 2.59
C ALA A 765 -26.44 24.56 1.47
N LEU A 766 -27.53 25.30 1.63
CA LEU A 766 -28.02 26.24 0.60
C LEU A 766 -27.32 27.60 0.68
N ASP A 767 -27.46 28.38 -0.41
CA ASP A 767 -27.00 29.76 -0.48
C ASP A 767 -27.55 30.58 0.71
N PRO A 768 -26.67 31.15 1.57
CA PRO A 768 -27.08 31.97 2.70
C PRO A 768 -27.97 33.16 2.29
N ASP A 769 -27.72 33.77 1.13
CA ASP A 769 -28.52 34.89 0.62
C ASP A 769 -29.93 34.45 0.19
N PHE A 770 -30.10 33.17 -0.17
CA PHE A 770 -31.41 32.58 -0.46
C PHE A 770 -32.19 32.32 0.83
N THR A 771 -31.57 31.61 1.77
CA THR A 771 -32.22 31.15 3.00
C THR A 771 -32.58 32.28 3.96
N GLU A 772 -31.78 33.36 4.03
CA GLU A 772 -32.05 34.56 4.85
C GLU A 772 -33.40 35.22 4.54
N LYS A 773 -33.90 35.09 3.30
CA LYS A 773 -35.18 35.70 2.87
C LYS A 773 -36.37 35.14 3.66
N PHE A 774 -36.24 33.95 4.23
CA PHE A 774 -37.32 33.21 4.87
C PHE A 774 -37.19 33.13 6.39
N ASP A 775 -36.14 33.68 7.01
CA ASP A 775 -35.91 33.58 8.46
C ASP A 775 -37.11 34.06 9.30
N THR A 776 -37.76 35.14 8.88
CA THR A 776 -38.96 35.66 9.58
C THR A 776 -40.14 34.71 9.42
N GLU A 777 -40.37 34.22 8.20
CA GLU A 777 -41.48 33.33 7.88
C GLU A 777 -41.35 31.98 8.59
N LEU A 778 -40.17 31.37 8.52
CA LEU A 778 -39.83 30.12 9.22
C LEU A 778 -40.08 30.25 10.73
N ASN A 779 -39.58 31.33 11.34
CA ASN A 779 -39.73 31.56 12.78
C ASN A 779 -41.19 31.79 13.18
N ASP A 780 -41.94 32.61 12.42
CA ASP A 780 -43.34 32.91 12.73
C ASP A 780 -44.21 31.65 12.59
N ASN A 781 -44.03 30.87 11.52
CA ASN A 781 -44.79 29.63 11.27
C ASN A 781 -44.45 28.53 12.28
N PHE A 782 -43.16 28.34 12.62
CA PHE A 782 -42.76 27.42 13.69
C PHE A 782 -43.41 27.82 15.03
N SER A 783 -43.35 29.10 15.38
CA SER A 783 -43.94 29.64 16.63
C SER A 783 -45.45 29.43 16.70
N GLU A 784 -46.17 29.65 15.60
CA GLU A 784 -47.61 29.41 15.50
C GLU A 784 -47.93 27.93 15.77
N ILE A 785 -47.24 27.01 15.09
CA ILE A 785 -47.45 25.56 15.25
C ILE A 785 -47.12 25.10 16.67
N VAL A 786 -46.05 25.62 17.28
CA VAL A 786 -45.69 25.35 18.68
C VAL A 786 -46.81 25.81 19.62
N GLN A 787 -47.36 27.03 19.45
CA GLN A 787 -48.46 27.49 20.28
C GLN A 787 -49.71 26.59 20.19
N GLU A 788 -50.05 26.16 18.97
CA GLU A 788 -51.25 25.38 18.71
C GLU A 788 -51.18 23.94 19.25
N ASN A 789 -49.97 23.38 19.42
CA ASN A 789 -49.78 21.97 19.75
C ASN A 789 -49.11 21.73 21.12
N ALA A 790 -48.19 22.60 21.54
CA ALA A 790 -47.36 22.41 22.72
C ALA A 790 -47.81 23.23 23.95
N PHE A 791 -48.38 24.42 23.74
CA PHE A 791 -48.70 25.36 24.83
C PHE A 791 -50.20 25.63 25.03
N GLN A 792 -51.07 24.86 24.37
CA GLN A 792 -52.52 25.05 24.41
C GLN A 792 -53.11 24.94 25.85
N ASP A 793 -52.45 24.19 26.74
CA ASP A 793 -52.91 23.90 28.11
C ASP A 793 -52.07 24.56 29.23
N ALA A 794 -51.04 25.35 28.92
CA ALA A 794 -50.19 25.99 29.93
C ALA A 794 -50.92 27.07 30.74
N SER A 795 -50.85 27.01 32.07
CA SER A 795 -51.65 27.83 33.00
C SER A 795 -50.81 28.51 34.08
N PHE A 796 -51.37 29.53 34.75
CA PHE A 796 -50.73 30.15 35.93
C PHE A 796 -50.54 29.15 37.08
N ASP A 797 -51.25 28.02 37.09
CA ASP A 797 -51.07 26.98 38.11
C ASP A 797 -49.70 26.27 37.96
N ASP A 798 -49.14 26.18 36.75
CA ASP A 798 -47.82 25.61 36.49
C ASP A 798 -46.68 26.52 36.98
N LEU A 799 -46.86 27.85 36.87
CA LEU A 799 -45.92 28.83 37.42
C LEU A 799 -45.92 28.85 38.95
N LYS A 800 -47.09 28.66 39.58
CA LYS A 800 -47.23 28.52 41.05
C LYS A 800 -46.43 27.35 41.58
N GLU A 801 -46.47 26.21 40.89
CA GLU A 801 -45.75 25.00 41.30
C GLU A 801 -44.23 25.23 41.39
N VAL A 802 -43.69 26.06 40.49
CA VAL A 802 -42.24 26.32 40.38
C VAL A 802 -41.77 27.45 41.29
N PHE A 803 -42.45 28.60 41.26
CA PHE A 803 -42.00 29.84 41.91
C PHE A 803 -42.87 30.24 43.11
N GLY A 804 -43.94 29.52 43.40
CA GLY A 804 -44.76 29.72 44.58
C GLY A 804 -44.20 29.01 45.81
N VAL A 805 -44.43 29.57 47.00
CA VAL A 805 -44.12 28.93 48.27
C VAL A 805 -44.91 27.61 48.35
N ASP A 806 -44.19 26.49 48.38
CA ASP A 806 -44.75 25.13 48.35
C ASP A 806 -45.74 24.88 47.18
N GLY A 807 -45.53 25.55 46.03
CA GLY A 807 -46.43 25.44 44.88
C GLY A 807 -47.71 26.28 44.98
N GLY A 808 -47.78 27.20 45.93
CA GLY A 808 -48.96 28.02 46.24
C GLY A 808 -49.03 29.37 45.51
N ASP A 809 -50.08 30.15 45.80
CA ASP A 809 -50.33 31.44 45.14
C ASP A 809 -49.35 32.56 45.55
N GLU A 810 -48.53 32.37 46.60
CA GLU A 810 -47.57 33.37 47.09
C GLU A 810 -46.18 33.11 46.49
N LEU A 811 -45.54 34.12 45.88
CA LEU A 811 -44.19 34.00 45.31
C LEU A 811 -43.16 33.66 46.40
N ASP A 812 -42.34 32.65 46.16
CA ASP A 812 -41.17 32.32 46.97
C ASP A 812 -40.02 33.28 46.66
N GLU A 813 -40.07 34.45 47.29
CA GLU A 813 -39.14 35.54 47.05
C GLU A 813 -37.71 35.27 47.50
N GLU A 814 -37.51 34.37 48.45
CA GLU A 814 -36.17 33.98 48.92
C GLU A 814 -35.51 33.11 47.85
N LYS A 815 -36.24 32.13 47.32
CA LYS A 815 -35.83 31.33 46.16
C LYS A 815 -35.52 32.19 44.93
N VAL A 816 -36.39 33.15 44.61
CA VAL A 816 -36.17 34.09 43.50
C VAL A 816 -34.95 34.97 43.73
N ARG A 817 -34.72 35.42 44.98
CA ARG A 817 -33.56 36.22 45.37
C ARG A 817 -32.25 35.49 45.19
N ASP A 818 -32.17 34.25 45.63
CA ASP A 818 -30.96 33.42 45.54
C ASP A 818 -30.55 33.22 44.07
N ILE A 819 -31.52 32.99 43.18
CA ILE A 819 -31.28 32.90 41.73
C ILE A 819 -30.76 34.24 41.18
N ILE A 820 -31.34 35.37 41.60
CA ILE A 820 -30.88 36.71 41.17
C ILE A 820 -29.45 36.99 41.63
N ASP A 821 -29.11 36.65 42.88
CA ASP A 821 -27.77 36.86 43.43
C ASP A 821 -26.72 36.00 42.70
N GLN A 822 -27.07 34.78 42.31
CA GLN A 822 -26.21 33.86 41.57
C GLN A 822 -25.91 34.35 40.14
N VAL A 823 -26.94 34.69 39.35
CA VAL A 823 -26.76 35.19 37.97
C VAL A 823 -25.98 36.52 37.96
N LYS A 824 -26.14 37.33 39.01
CA LYS A 824 -25.42 38.59 39.18
C LYS A 824 -23.93 38.44 39.47
N GLU A 825 -23.54 37.34 40.11
CA GLU A 825 -22.13 37.02 40.36
C GLU A 825 -21.44 36.51 39.09
N GLU A 826 -22.17 35.76 38.25
CA GLU A 826 -21.66 35.15 37.02
C GLU A 826 -21.65 36.13 35.82
N ASN A 827 -22.65 37.01 35.71
CA ASN A 827 -22.82 37.92 34.58
C ASN A 827 -23.24 39.33 35.03
N PRO A 828 -22.34 40.11 35.65
CA PRO A 828 -22.68 41.41 36.25
C PRO A 828 -23.15 42.47 35.24
N GLU A 829 -22.81 42.32 33.95
CA GLU A 829 -23.21 43.25 32.89
C GLU A 829 -24.74 43.23 32.64
N PHE A 830 -25.43 42.11 32.87
CA PHE A 830 -26.89 42.00 32.74
C PHE A 830 -27.66 42.85 33.76
N PHE A 831 -27.01 43.20 34.88
CA PHE A 831 -27.61 43.96 35.98
C PHE A 831 -27.19 45.42 35.98
N THR A 832 -26.41 45.84 34.98
CA THR A 832 -25.85 47.18 34.88
C THR A 832 -26.73 48.06 34.00
N ASN A 833 -27.26 49.14 34.58
CA ASN A 833 -28.08 50.11 33.89
C ASN A 833 -27.25 50.90 32.85
N PRO A 834 -27.89 51.54 31.85
CA PRO A 834 -27.20 52.37 30.85
C PRO A 834 -26.37 53.54 31.41
N ASP A 835 -26.59 53.91 32.69
CA ASP A 835 -25.83 54.92 33.42
C ASP A 835 -24.67 54.35 34.26
N GLY A 836 -24.42 53.04 34.17
CA GLY A 836 -23.35 52.33 34.87
C GLY A 836 -23.68 51.90 36.30
N THR A 837 -24.93 52.05 36.77
CA THR A 837 -25.36 51.62 38.10
C THR A 837 -25.89 50.18 38.09
N VAL A 838 -25.50 49.35 39.06
CA VAL A 838 -25.94 47.95 39.13
C VAL A 838 -27.21 47.81 39.98
N ALA A 839 -28.26 47.17 39.44
CA ALA A 839 -29.49 46.88 40.17
C ALA A 839 -29.23 45.93 41.36
N THR A 840 -29.85 46.20 42.51
CA THR A 840 -29.76 45.30 43.68
C THR A 840 -30.79 44.17 43.57
N SER A 841 -30.47 43.01 44.12
CA SER A 841 -31.31 41.81 44.04
C SER A 841 -32.66 42.04 44.74
N ASP A 842 -32.67 42.81 45.82
CA ASP A 842 -33.89 43.32 46.47
C ASP A 842 -34.81 44.11 45.53
N GLN A 843 -34.24 44.95 44.66
CA GLN A 843 -35.01 45.73 43.69
C GLN A 843 -35.60 44.83 42.60
N ILE A 844 -34.95 43.71 42.30
CA ILE A 844 -35.37 42.76 41.27
C ILE A 844 -36.48 41.84 41.77
N VAL A 845 -36.32 41.27 42.97
CA VAL A 845 -37.37 40.50 43.66
C VAL A 845 -38.66 41.33 43.81
N ALA A 846 -38.53 42.61 44.12
CA ALA A 846 -39.68 43.51 44.24
C ALA A 846 -40.43 43.74 42.91
N GLY A 847 -39.72 43.71 41.78
CA GLY A 847 -40.31 43.77 40.44
C GLY A 847 -41.06 42.48 40.10
N ILE A 848 -40.42 41.32 40.30
CA ILE A 848 -41.00 39.99 40.04
C ILE A 848 -42.25 39.74 40.91
N ARG A 849 -42.23 40.14 42.19
CA ARG A 849 -43.42 40.12 43.06
C ARG A 849 -44.57 40.94 42.46
N GLY A 850 -44.27 42.09 41.86
CA GLY A 850 -45.26 42.97 41.25
C GLY A 850 -45.98 42.33 40.06
N ASP A 851 -45.26 41.61 39.21
CA ASP A 851 -45.81 40.92 38.03
C ASP A 851 -46.50 39.60 38.41
N TRP A 852 -45.94 38.87 39.39
CA TRP A 852 -46.58 37.71 40.01
C TRP A 852 -47.95 38.05 40.61
N ASP A 853 -48.05 39.19 41.29
CA ASP A 853 -49.31 39.67 41.86
C ASP A 853 -50.36 40.04 40.80
N VAL A 854 -49.94 40.41 39.59
CA VAL A 854 -50.83 40.67 38.44
C VAL A 854 -51.35 39.36 37.85
N LEU A 855 -50.47 38.38 37.65
CA LEU A 855 -50.83 37.04 37.18
C LEU A 855 -51.75 36.32 38.19
N ARG A 856 -51.47 36.46 39.49
CA ARG A 856 -52.31 35.99 40.60
C ARG A 856 -53.71 36.59 40.63
N GLN A 857 -53.90 37.78 40.06
CA GLN A 857 -55.16 38.53 40.13
C GLN A 857 -56.02 38.44 38.84
N GLY A 858 -55.57 37.83 37.73
CA GLY A 858 -56.28 37.87 36.44
C GLY A 858 -56.17 36.62 35.54
N THR A 859 -57.31 35.91 35.39
CA THR A 859 -57.70 34.88 34.38
C THR A 859 -56.85 33.60 34.22
N LYS A 860 -57.53 32.48 33.85
CA LYS A 860 -57.00 31.11 33.88
C LYS A 860 -56.22 30.65 32.63
N SER A 861 -56.08 31.47 31.59
CA SER A 861 -55.20 31.19 30.45
C SER A 861 -54.34 32.41 30.11
N LEU A 862 -53.09 32.18 29.73
CA LEU A 862 -52.10 33.22 29.37
C LEU A 862 -52.49 34.02 28.11
N SER A 863 -53.36 33.45 27.26
CA SER A 863 -53.81 34.03 25.98
C SER A 863 -54.70 35.28 26.08
N GLU A 864 -55.18 35.67 27.27
CA GLU A 864 -56.09 36.82 27.46
C GLU A 864 -55.45 38.07 28.13
N LEU A 865 -54.12 38.08 28.37
CA LEU A 865 -53.44 39.16 29.11
C LEU A 865 -53.27 40.46 28.30
N SER A 866 -54.14 41.45 28.56
CA SER A 866 -53.91 42.86 28.16
C SER A 866 -53.07 43.60 29.22
N LEU A 867 -51.75 43.43 29.18
CA LEU A 867 -50.79 43.89 30.19
C LEU A 867 -50.52 45.42 30.25
N LEU A 868 -51.33 46.25 29.60
CA LEU A 868 -51.06 47.69 29.47
C LEU A 868 -52.23 48.58 29.88
N ASN A 869 -52.70 48.45 31.13
CA ASN A 869 -53.67 49.39 31.70
C ASN A 869 -52.97 50.49 32.54
N PRO A 870 -53.33 51.79 32.42
CA PRO A 870 -52.54 52.93 32.93
C PRO A 870 -52.43 53.12 34.46
N GLY A 871 -52.69 52.08 35.26
CA GLY A 871 -52.74 52.16 36.73
C GLY A 871 -51.95 51.09 37.48
N SER A 872 -51.17 50.23 36.82
CA SER A 872 -50.39 49.17 37.48
C SER A 872 -49.01 49.66 37.98
N GLY A 873 -48.44 48.91 38.94
CA GLY A 873 -47.14 49.20 39.59
C GLY A 873 -45.93 49.27 38.64
N ALA A 874 -46.06 48.76 37.42
CA ALA A 874 -45.03 48.77 36.38
C ALA A 874 -44.53 50.19 36.02
N LYS A 875 -45.38 51.22 36.13
CA LYS A 875 -44.97 52.62 35.88
C LYS A 875 -43.98 53.16 36.93
N ALA A 876 -44.09 52.71 38.19
CA ALA A 876 -43.19 53.12 39.27
C ALA A 876 -41.81 52.46 39.16
N ALA A 877 -41.74 51.25 38.60
CA ALA A 877 -40.48 50.56 38.29
C ALA A 877 -39.78 51.17 37.05
N ALA A 878 -40.54 51.63 36.05
CA ALA A 878 -40.03 52.33 34.87
C ALA A 878 -39.41 53.69 35.18
N ASP A 879 -40.06 54.49 36.04
CA ASP A 879 -39.59 55.84 36.42
C ASP A 879 -38.36 55.81 37.36
N ALA A 880 -38.03 54.64 37.95
CA ALA A 880 -36.88 54.45 38.83
C ALA A 880 -35.60 53.93 38.11
N GLY A 881 -35.66 53.69 36.80
CA GLY A 881 -34.52 53.16 36.03
C GLY A 881 -34.18 51.69 36.33
N VAL A 882 -35.11 50.93 36.93
CA VAL A 882 -34.89 49.58 37.49
C VAL A 882 -35.09 48.46 36.45
N LEU A 883 -35.66 48.76 35.28
CA LEU A 883 -36.23 47.73 34.39
C LEU A 883 -35.25 46.87 33.57
N HIS A 884 -33.94 47.15 33.50
CA HIS A 884 -33.01 46.28 32.74
C HIS A 884 -32.56 45.03 33.51
N GLY A 885 -32.37 45.14 34.83
CA GLY A 885 -32.02 43.99 35.68
C GLY A 885 -33.22 43.11 36.05
N VAL A 886 -34.43 43.70 36.10
CA VAL A 886 -35.68 42.94 36.28
C VAL A 886 -36.10 42.27 34.99
N SER A 887 -35.85 42.93 33.85
CA SER A 887 -35.98 42.24 32.58
C SER A 887 -35.01 41.08 32.53
N GLY A 888 -33.73 41.15 32.93
CA GLY A 888 -32.77 40.02 32.82
C GLY A 888 -33.23 38.66 33.35
N LEU A 889 -33.81 38.58 34.56
CA LEU A 889 -34.28 37.31 35.15
C LEU A 889 -35.72 36.97 34.82
N PHE A 890 -36.51 37.96 34.44
CA PHE A 890 -37.79 37.74 33.82
C PHE A 890 -37.66 37.69 32.28
N LEU A 891 -36.47 37.71 31.66
CA LEU A 891 -36.28 37.77 30.20
C LEU A 891 -36.17 36.37 29.60
N ALA A 892 -35.98 35.38 30.46
CA ALA A 892 -36.43 34.03 30.20
C ALA A 892 -37.98 33.92 30.26
N GLY A 893 -38.73 34.97 30.63
CA GLY A 893 -40.15 34.86 30.99
C GLY A 893 -41.14 35.91 30.46
N VAL A 894 -40.81 37.18 30.24
CA VAL A 894 -41.63 38.31 29.74
C VAL A 894 -40.70 39.49 29.48
N THR A 895 -40.30 39.76 28.23
CA THR A 895 -40.45 41.10 27.60
C THR A 895 -39.80 41.20 26.20
N ILE A 896 -40.63 41.25 25.16
CA ILE A 896 -40.47 42.31 24.15
C ILE A 896 -41.28 43.51 24.64
N ALA A 897 -40.62 44.38 25.39
CA ALA A 897 -41.13 45.71 25.71
C ALA A 897 -40.04 46.77 25.52
N LYS A 898 -39.32 46.75 24.38
CA LYS A 898 -38.82 47.97 23.71
C LYS A 898 -38.15 47.73 22.35
N GLY A 899 -38.83 48.18 21.31
CA GLY A 899 -38.28 48.56 20.00
C GLY A 899 -39.07 47.90 18.86
N VAL A 900 -39.96 48.55 18.10
CA VAL A 900 -40.02 49.96 17.68
C VAL A 900 -41.49 50.39 17.42
N ASN A 901 -41.92 51.48 18.05
CA ASN A 901 -43.09 52.33 17.73
C ASN A 901 -44.38 51.68 17.16
N GLY A 902 -45.31 51.29 18.03
CA GLY A 902 -46.71 51.07 17.63
C GLY A 902 -47.53 50.43 18.75
N ALA A 903 -48.71 50.97 19.06
CA ALA A 903 -49.60 50.45 20.08
C ALA A 903 -50.26 49.13 19.66
N GLY A 904 -49.57 47.99 19.84
CA GLY A 904 -50.06 46.65 19.53
C GLY A 904 -49.82 45.61 20.64
N ASN A 905 -50.53 44.48 20.57
CA ASN A 905 -50.36 43.31 21.45
C ASN A 905 -49.00 42.62 21.22
N LEU A 906 -48.58 41.73 22.14
CA LEU A 906 -47.42 40.84 21.95
C LEU A 906 -47.64 39.94 20.72
N THR A 907 -46.55 39.58 20.03
CA THR A 907 -46.58 38.59 18.93
C THR A 907 -46.55 37.17 19.47
N ASP A 908 -46.95 36.20 18.66
CA ASP A 908 -47.05 34.80 19.09
C ASP A 908 -45.67 34.19 19.43
N ARG A 909 -44.63 34.52 18.66
CA ARG A 909 -43.22 34.21 19.01
C ARG A 909 -42.81 34.74 20.39
N GLN A 910 -43.21 35.97 20.73
CA GLN A 910 -42.90 36.56 22.03
C GLN A 910 -43.58 35.81 23.17
N ILE A 911 -44.78 35.27 22.97
CA ILE A 911 -45.51 34.49 23.98
C ILE A 911 -44.86 33.10 24.18
N VAL A 912 -44.33 32.51 23.10
CA VAL A 912 -43.58 31.24 23.13
C VAL A 912 -42.24 31.43 23.84
N ASP A 913 -41.43 32.43 23.47
CA ASP A 913 -40.13 32.72 24.10
C ASP A 913 -40.25 32.90 25.62
N ILE A 914 -41.33 33.57 26.03
CA ILE A 914 -41.77 33.80 27.41
C ILE A 914 -42.05 32.51 28.16
N THR A 915 -42.77 31.59 27.52
CA THR A 915 -43.16 30.32 28.15
C THR A 915 -41.95 29.36 28.19
N THR A 916 -41.20 29.29 27.09
CA THR A 916 -40.04 28.42 26.90
C THR A 916 -38.86 28.78 27.82
N GLY A 917 -38.53 30.06 27.99
CA GLY A 917 -37.42 30.44 28.89
C GLY A 917 -37.75 30.21 30.38
N SER A 918 -39.03 30.29 30.77
CA SER A 918 -39.47 30.06 32.15
C SER A 918 -39.38 28.58 32.54
N VAL A 919 -39.56 27.68 31.57
CA VAL A 919 -39.32 26.24 31.69
C VAL A 919 -37.84 25.90 31.59
N MET A 920 -37.06 26.54 30.70
CA MET A 920 -35.60 26.41 30.65
C MET A 920 -34.94 26.72 31.99
N THR A 921 -35.42 27.75 32.68
CA THR A 921 -34.92 28.11 34.03
C THR A 921 -35.21 27.01 35.06
N ALA A 922 -36.36 26.32 34.94
CA ALA A 922 -36.70 25.18 35.79
C ALA A 922 -35.89 23.92 35.45
N THR A 923 -35.62 23.67 34.16
CA THR A 923 -34.83 22.53 33.65
C THR A 923 -33.34 22.69 33.95
N LEU A 924 -32.76 23.89 33.73
CA LEU A 924 -31.37 24.24 34.09
C LEU A 924 -31.11 24.14 35.59
N MET A 925 -32.13 24.37 36.42
CA MET A 925 -32.04 24.22 37.86
C MET A 925 -32.19 22.76 38.34
N THR A 926 -32.37 21.77 37.46
CA THR A 926 -32.30 20.34 37.82
C THR A 926 -30.87 19.81 37.92
N GLU A 927 -30.66 18.75 38.71
CA GLU A 927 -29.31 18.30 39.11
C GLU A 927 -28.43 17.84 37.92
N GLY A 928 -29.03 17.44 36.80
CA GLY A 928 -28.33 17.06 35.56
C GLY A 928 -27.84 18.27 34.73
N GLY A 929 -28.64 19.34 34.64
CA GLY A 929 -28.29 20.54 33.87
C GLY A 929 -27.11 21.32 34.47
N MET A 930 -27.04 21.41 35.81
CA MET A 930 -25.94 22.11 36.49
C MET A 930 -24.63 21.33 36.54
N LYS A 931 -24.65 19.99 36.55
CA LYS A 931 -23.42 19.16 36.58
C LYS A 931 -22.67 19.20 35.24
N ASN A 932 -23.37 19.15 34.11
CA ASN A 932 -22.76 19.23 32.78
C ASN A 932 -22.23 20.64 32.45
N LEU A 933 -22.96 21.69 32.83
CA LEU A 933 -22.49 23.06 32.69
C LEU A 933 -21.28 23.36 33.60
N GLN A 934 -21.23 22.79 34.81
CA GLN A 934 -20.07 22.85 35.70
C GLN A 934 -18.83 22.16 35.12
N GLY A 935 -18.99 21.01 34.47
CA GLY A 935 -17.90 20.28 33.81
C GLY A 935 -17.27 21.11 32.69
N TYR A 936 -18.11 21.69 31.84
CA TYR A 936 -17.70 22.55 30.72
C TYR A 936 -17.01 23.85 31.19
N MET A 937 -17.53 24.50 32.24
CA MET A 937 -16.96 25.73 32.83
C MET A 937 -15.64 25.50 33.58
N LYS A 938 -15.43 24.30 34.13
CA LYS A 938 -14.15 23.90 34.75
C LYS A 938 -13.01 23.82 33.74
N GLY A 939 -13.29 23.36 32.52
CA GLY A 939 -12.31 23.31 31.42
C GLY A 939 -11.84 24.68 30.93
N ILE A 940 -12.67 25.73 31.08
CA ILE A 940 -12.38 27.06 30.54
C ILE A 940 -11.86 28.04 31.63
N SER A 941 -12.08 27.82 32.93
CA SER A 941 -11.82 28.86 33.95
C SER A 941 -11.22 28.46 35.32
N GLY A 942 -11.04 27.17 35.64
CA GLY A 942 -10.24 26.75 36.81
C GLY A 942 -10.75 27.15 38.21
N LEU A 943 -12.08 27.26 38.44
CA LEU A 943 -12.68 27.55 39.76
C LEU A 943 -13.36 26.32 40.41
N GLU A 944 -13.21 26.16 41.73
CA GLU A 944 -13.84 25.07 42.52
C GLU A 944 -15.14 25.53 43.21
N ILE A 945 -16.23 24.77 43.04
CA ILE A 945 -17.55 25.04 43.64
C ILE A 945 -18.15 23.72 44.17
N ASP A 946 -17.82 23.33 45.40
CA ASP A 946 -18.16 22.01 45.97
C ASP A 946 -19.28 22.06 47.05
N ASP A 947 -19.53 23.23 47.66
CA ASP A 947 -20.57 23.40 48.71
C ASP A 947 -21.95 23.82 48.17
N LEU A 948 -22.01 24.37 46.96
CA LEU A 948 -23.24 24.78 46.27
C LEU A 948 -24.04 23.57 45.75
N ALA A 949 -23.35 22.59 45.16
CA ALA A 949 -23.93 21.39 44.56
C ALA A 949 -24.70 20.50 45.56
N LYS A 950 -24.22 20.42 46.82
CA LYS A 950 -24.84 19.61 47.88
C LYS A 950 -26.15 20.20 48.41
N THR A 951 -26.26 21.53 48.46
CA THR A 951 -27.45 22.20 49.01
C THR A 951 -28.62 22.13 48.01
N ILE A 952 -28.30 22.25 46.72
CA ILE A 952 -29.26 22.30 45.60
C ILE A 952 -29.83 20.90 45.27
N SER A 953 -28.99 19.85 45.26
CA SER A 953 -29.41 18.44 45.06
C SER A 953 -30.51 17.99 46.05
N SER A 954 -30.47 18.47 47.30
CA SER A 954 -31.43 18.03 48.33
C SER A 954 -32.84 18.61 48.18
N GLY A 955 -32.98 19.79 47.56
CA GLY A 955 -34.27 20.43 47.25
C GLY A 955 -34.92 19.86 45.97
N LEU A 956 -34.09 19.37 45.05
CA LEU A 956 -34.48 18.93 43.71
C LEU A 956 -35.13 17.55 43.64
N LYS A 957 -34.78 16.62 44.53
CA LYS A 957 -35.43 15.29 44.60
C LYS A 957 -36.93 15.34 44.93
N LYS A 958 -37.45 16.49 45.37
CA LYS A 958 -38.90 16.72 45.55
C LYS A 958 -39.57 17.30 44.30
N PHE A 959 -38.78 17.89 43.40
CA PHE A 959 -39.21 18.63 42.20
C PHE A 959 -39.33 17.71 40.96
N GLU A 960 -38.55 16.64 40.93
CA GLU A 960 -38.46 15.63 39.86
C GLU A 960 -39.80 14.93 39.49
N ASN A 961 -40.80 14.94 40.38
CA ASN A 961 -42.09 14.28 40.13
C ASN A 961 -43.15 15.16 39.46
N ALA A 962 -42.94 16.48 39.36
CA ALA A 962 -43.90 17.43 38.77
C ALA A 962 -43.54 17.85 37.33
N ALA A 963 -42.26 17.85 36.97
CA ALA A 963 -41.75 18.45 35.73
C ALA A 963 -41.77 17.55 34.47
N LYS A 964 -42.23 16.29 34.56
CA LYS A 964 -42.04 15.25 33.52
C LYS A 964 -42.86 15.42 32.21
N GLY A 965 -43.74 16.43 32.10
CA GLY A 965 -44.58 16.63 30.91
C GLY A 965 -44.33 17.91 30.11
N LEU A 966 -44.06 19.04 30.78
CA LEU A 966 -43.84 20.35 30.12
C LEU A 966 -42.35 20.62 29.80
N GLY A 967 -41.41 19.96 30.49
CA GLY A 967 -39.97 20.14 30.32
C GLY A 967 -39.41 19.64 28.98
N GLY A 968 -39.92 18.51 28.47
CA GLY A 968 -39.48 17.92 27.19
C GLY A 968 -39.89 18.76 25.99
N ILE A 969 -41.16 19.18 25.94
CA ILE A 969 -41.73 20.04 24.90
C ILE A 969 -40.99 21.39 24.81
N ALA A 970 -40.75 22.04 25.96
CA ALA A 970 -40.05 23.32 25.99
C ALA A 970 -38.56 23.17 25.63
N GLY A 971 -37.92 22.05 25.97
CA GLY A 971 -36.54 21.74 25.60
C GLY A 971 -36.36 21.59 24.08
N VAL A 972 -37.30 20.91 23.40
CA VAL A 972 -37.27 20.75 21.94
C VAL A 972 -37.54 22.08 21.23
N ALA A 973 -38.51 22.89 21.69
CA ALA A 973 -38.77 24.21 21.13
C ALA A 973 -37.57 25.15 21.31
N ALA A 974 -36.94 25.16 22.49
CA ALA A 974 -35.72 25.91 22.75
C ALA A 974 -34.55 25.47 21.85
N GLY A 975 -34.40 24.15 21.65
CA GLY A 975 -33.38 23.59 20.76
C GLY A 975 -33.54 24.06 19.31
N ALA A 976 -34.78 24.08 18.81
CA ALA A 976 -35.12 24.60 17.49
C ALA A 976 -34.78 26.09 17.33
N TYR A 977 -35.14 26.94 18.29
CA TYR A 977 -34.80 28.37 18.24
C TYR A 977 -33.30 28.62 18.35
N ALA A 978 -32.57 27.84 19.13
CA ALA A 978 -31.11 27.93 19.21
C ALA A 978 -30.43 27.58 17.88
N ILE A 979 -30.99 26.64 17.11
CA ILE A 979 -30.57 26.35 15.73
C ILE A 979 -30.83 27.56 14.83
N PHE A 980 -32.02 28.16 14.89
CA PHE A 980 -32.39 29.30 14.03
C PHE A 980 -31.53 30.55 14.34
N ASP A 981 -31.35 30.87 15.62
CA ASP A 981 -30.51 31.99 16.07
C ASP A 981 -29.02 31.72 15.82
N GLY A 982 -28.61 30.45 15.87
CA GLY A 982 -27.26 30.01 15.52
C GLY A 982 -26.93 30.24 14.04
N VAL A 983 -27.85 29.87 13.15
CA VAL A 983 -27.75 30.16 11.71
C VAL A 983 -27.62 31.67 11.45
N GLU A 984 -28.46 32.47 12.10
CA GLU A 984 -28.41 33.94 11.97
C GLU A 984 -27.07 34.51 12.49
N SER A 985 -26.49 33.90 13.54
CA SER A 985 -25.20 34.30 14.11
C SER A 985 -24.01 33.96 13.21
N ILE A 986 -24.02 32.78 12.57
CA ILE A 986 -23.00 32.40 11.57
C ILE A 986 -23.01 33.39 10.40
N ARG A 987 -24.20 33.74 9.87
CA ARG A 987 -24.35 34.73 8.78
C ARG A 987 -23.82 36.11 9.16
N LYS A 988 -23.94 36.50 10.43
CA LYS A 988 -23.42 37.77 10.96
C LYS A 988 -21.92 37.74 11.29
N GLY A 989 -21.24 36.63 11.03
CA GLY A 989 -19.79 36.47 11.21
C GLY A 989 -19.36 35.95 12.58
N ASP A 990 -20.30 35.56 13.45
CA ASP A 990 -20.02 34.89 14.73
C ASP A 990 -20.06 33.37 14.53
N LYS A 991 -19.00 32.84 13.91
CA LYS A 991 -18.87 31.40 13.60
C LYS A 991 -18.84 30.53 14.87
N VAL A 992 -18.21 31.03 15.95
CA VAL A 992 -18.06 30.29 17.22
C VAL A 992 -19.37 30.29 18.00
N GLY A 993 -19.99 31.45 18.22
CA GLY A 993 -21.29 31.53 18.90
C GLY A 993 -22.41 30.85 18.11
N GLY A 994 -22.38 30.95 16.78
CA GLY A 994 -23.32 30.29 15.89
C GLY A 994 -23.16 28.77 15.86
N GLY A 995 -21.94 28.24 15.75
CA GLY A 995 -21.66 26.80 15.82
C GLY A 995 -22.02 26.20 17.19
N ILE A 996 -21.74 26.92 18.29
CA ILE A 996 -22.15 26.53 19.64
C ILE A 996 -23.68 26.51 19.77
N SER A 997 -24.39 27.46 19.19
CA SER A 997 -25.85 27.56 19.28
C SER A 997 -26.55 26.45 18.47
N ILE A 998 -26.02 26.11 17.29
CA ILE A 998 -26.52 24.97 16.48
C ILE A 998 -26.25 23.65 17.22
N THR A 999 -25.06 23.48 17.79
CA THR A 999 -24.68 22.26 18.55
C THR A 999 -25.48 22.13 19.85
N ALA A 1000 -25.63 23.21 20.61
CA ALA A 1000 -26.45 23.22 21.81
C ALA A 1000 -27.94 23.04 21.48
N GLY A 1001 -28.39 23.56 20.33
CA GLY A 1001 -29.76 23.41 19.86
C GLY A 1001 -30.10 21.98 19.43
N SER A 1002 -29.19 21.31 18.72
CA SER A 1002 -29.34 19.89 18.35
C SER A 1002 -29.28 18.98 19.58
N LEU A 1003 -28.34 19.21 20.51
CA LEU A 1003 -28.25 18.50 21.78
C LEU A 1003 -29.47 18.76 22.69
N GLY A 1004 -30.01 19.98 22.70
CA GLY A 1004 -31.20 20.37 23.47
C GLY A 1004 -32.47 19.71 22.95
N ALA A 1005 -32.62 19.59 21.62
CA ALA A 1005 -33.71 18.83 21.00
C ALA A 1005 -33.63 17.33 21.36
N MET A 1006 -32.43 16.73 21.34
CA MET A 1006 -32.23 15.34 21.74
C MET A 1006 -32.47 15.09 23.24
N ALA A 1007 -32.03 16.00 24.11
CA ALA A 1007 -32.26 15.91 25.56
C ALA A 1007 -33.76 16.09 25.93
N GLY A 1008 -34.48 16.93 25.19
CA GLY A 1008 -35.94 17.09 25.32
C GLY A 1008 -36.70 15.80 25.03
N LEU A 1009 -36.31 15.08 23.97
CA LEU A 1009 -36.84 13.77 23.60
C LEU A 1009 -36.57 12.71 24.69
N ALA A 1010 -35.35 12.64 25.24
CA ALA A 1010 -35.01 11.69 26.30
C ALA A 1010 -35.80 11.91 27.60
N SER A 1011 -36.17 13.16 27.92
CA SER A 1011 -36.91 13.51 29.13
C SER A 1011 -38.41 13.20 29.08
N ALA A 1012 -39.02 13.14 27.89
CA ALA A 1012 -40.45 12.84 27.71
C ALA A 1012 -40.77 11.33 27.79
N VAL A 1013 -39.75 10.46 27.76
CA VAL A 1013 -39.88 9.01 27.55
C VAL A 1013 -40.15 8.19 28.82
N GLU A 1014 -39.99 8.75 30.04
CA GLU A 1014 -40.25 7.98 31.28
C GLU A 1014 -41.73 7.61 31.53
N GLY A 1015 -42.66 7.94 30.62
CA GLY A 1015 -44.10 7.70 30.75
C GLY A 1015 -44.75 6.68 29.80
N GLY A 1016 -44.09 6.19 28.75
CA GLY A 1016 -44.75 5.32 27.76
C GLY A 1016 -43.78 4.64 26.80
N LEU A 1017 -43.76 3.31 26.85
CA LEU A 1017 -42.91 2.43 26.04
C LEU A 1017 -43.32 2.41 24.55
N GLY A 1018 -42.31 2.49 23.69
CA GLY A 1018 -42.26 1.91 22.34
C GLY A 1018 -43.04 2.65 21.26
N MET A 1019 -42.35 3.45 20.45
CA MET A 1019 -42.63 3.75 19.03
C MET A 1019 -41.73 4.90 18.57
N PHE A 1020 -40.46 4.65 18.26
CA PHE A 1020 -39.75 5.49 17.29
C PHE A 1020 -39.94 4.83 15.94
N ALA A 1021 -40.56 5.52 14.97
CA ALA A 1021 -40.62 5.01 13.60
C ALA A 1021 -39.19 5.00 13.02
N PRO A 1022 -38.66 3.86 12.51
CA PRO A 1022 -37.30 3.75 11.95
C PRO A 1022 -36.99 4.67 10.75
N SER A 1023 -37.95 5.49 10.30
CA SER A 1023 -37.81 6.32 9.09
C SER A 1023 -37.41 7.77 9.34
N LEU A 1024 -37.57 8.33 10.55
CA LEU A 1024 -37.60 9.80 10.70
C LEU A 1024 -36.23 10.46 10.92
N LEU A 1025 -35.39 9.92 11.81
CA LEU A 1025 -34.08 10.51 12.14
C LEU A 1025 -32.88 9.68 11.66
N GLN A 1026 -33.05 8.37 11.43
CA GLN A 1026 -32.00 7.51 10.86
C GLN A 1026 -31.57 7.91 9.44
N ARG A 1027 -32.27 8.85 8.79
CA ARG A 1027 -31.98 9.34 7.44
C ARG A 1027 -31.19 10.65 7.40
N ILE A 1028 -30.97 11.29 8.56
CA ILE A 1028 -30.22 12.55 8.67
C ILE A 1028 -28.99 12.30 9.54
N PRO A 1029 -27.77 12.20 8.99
CA PRO A 1029 -26.53 12.10 9.75
C PRO A 1029 -26.32 13.39 10.58
N LEU A 1030 -26.80 13.38 11.83
CA LEU A 1030 -26.71 14.53 12.75
C LEU A 1030 -25.26 14.93 13.10
N GLY A 1031 -24.29 14.02 12.92
CA GLY A 1031 -22.86 14.28 13.10
C GLY A 1031 -22.26 15.28 12.11
N ALA A 1032 -22.82 15.41 10.90
CA ALA A 1032 -22.33 16.34 9.87
C ALA A 1032 -22.56 17.82 10.22
N ILE A 1033 -23.56 18.11 11.06
CA ILE A 1033 -23.95 19.49 11.37
C ILE A 1033 -23.11 20.08 12.54
N ALA A 1034 -22.44 19.24 13.32
CA ALA A 1034 -21.59 19.66 14.43
C ALA A 1034 -20.12 19.81 13.97
N GLY A 1035 -19.64 21.05 13.85
CA GLY A 1035 -18.28 21.33 13.38
C GLY A 1035 -17.17 20.63 14.16
N GLY A 1036 -16.12 20.23 13.44
CA GLY A 1036 -14.79 19.84 13.93
C GLY A 1036 -14.66 18.50 14.66
N LEU A 1037 -15.63 18.11 15.49
CA LEU A 1037 -15.50 16.94 16.39
C LEU A 1037 -16.67 15.94 16.30
N GLY A 1038 -17.68 16.23 15.49
CA GLY A 1038 -18.86 15.36 15.29
C GLY A 1038 -18.67 14.15 14.36
N ALA A 1039 -17.45 13.91 13.86
CA ALA A 1039 -17.17 12.89 12.85
C ALA A 1039 -17.32 11.44 13.35
N LEU A 1040 -17.21 11.19 14.66
CA LEU A 1040 -17.25 9.82 15.21
C LEU A 1040 -18.65 9.18 15.13
N ALA A 1041 -19.72 9.98 15.21
CA ALA A 1041 -21.09 9.48 15.15
C ALA A 1041 -21.61 9.22 13.71
N ALA A 1042 -20.83 9.58 12.67
CA ALA A 1042 -21.26 9.44 11.27
C ALA A 1042 -21.16 8.00 10.72
N GLY A 1043 -20.50 7.09 11.45
CA GLY A 1043 -20.16 5.74 10.97
C GLY A 1043 -21.32 4.80 10.66
N ALA A 1044 -22.56 5.12 11.03
CA ALA A 1044 -23.69 4.18 10.90
C ALA A 1044 -24.70 4.48 9.77
N VAL A 1045 -24.66 5.64 9.09
CA VAL A 1045 -25.87 6.13 8.41
C VAL A 1045 -25.95 5.91 6.88
N ALA A 1046 -24.87 5.55 6.17
CA ALA A 1046 -24.91 5.44 4.70
C ALA A 1046 -24.74 4.02 4.09
N VAL A 1047 -24.75 2.94 4.86
CA VAL A 1047 -24.35 1.60 4.35
C VAL A 1047 -25.51 0.74 3.79
N ALA A 1048 -26.76 1.19 3.88
CA ALA A 1048 -27.94 0.35 3.57
C ALA A 1048 -28.10 -0.13 2.10
N LEU A 1049 -27.18 0.21 1.17
CA LEU A 1049 -27.32 -0.14 -0.25
C LEU A 1049 -26.51 -1.34 -0.75
N LEU A 1050 -25.66 -1.98 0.05
CA LEU A 1050 -24.68 -2.95 -0.48
C LEU A 1050 -25.06 -4.44 -0.38
N ILE A 1051 -26.29 -4.82 0.00
CA ILE A 1051 -26.65 -6.25 0.08
C ILE A 1051 -27.83 -6.62 -0.83
N PRO A 1052 -27.59 -7.22 -2.02
CA PRO A 1052 -28.66 -7.81 -2.82
C PRO A 1052 -29.33 -8.98 -2.09
N GLY A 1053 -30.62 -8.84 -1.83
CA GLY A 1053 -31.44 -9.86 -1.18
C GLY A 1053 -31.69 -11.09 -2.05
N LEU A 1054 -31.08 -12.22 -1.69
CA LEU A 1054 -31.60 -13.56 -2.00
C LEU A 1054 -31.41 -14.49 -0.80
N ILE A 1055 -32.49 -14.74 -0.05
CA ILE A 1055 -32.51 -15.68 1.08
C ILE A 1055 -33.40 -16.88 0.72
N GLU A 1056 -32.78 -18.05 0.55
CA GLU A 1056 -33.47 -19.35 0.60
C GLU A 1056 -33.55 -19.82 2.08
N GLU A 1057 -34.74 -20.23 2.52
CA GLU A 1057 -35.10 -20.63 3.91
C GLU A 1057 -34.11 -21.63 4.56
N GLY A 1058 -33.42 -22.49 3.78
CA GLY A 1058 -32.51 -23.50 4.32
C GLY A 1058 -31.15 -22.98 4.79
N LYS A 1059 -30.78 -21.72 4.46
CA LYS A 1059 -29.51 -21.12 4.90
C LYS A 1059 -29.67 -20.19 6.10
N GLN A 1060 -30.87 -19.74 6.46
CA GLN A 1060 -31.09 -18.65 7.42
C GLN A 1060 -30.59 -18.94 8.85
N GLN A 1061 -30.79 -20.16 9.35
CA GLN A 1061 -30.42 -20.52 10.73
C GLN A 1061 -28.90 -20.44 10.96
N ALA A 1062 -28.11 -21.08 10.10
CA ALA A 1062 -26.65 -21.01 10.19
C ALA A 1062 -26.14 -19.57 10.07
N LYS A 1063 -26.78 -18.74 9.24
CA LYS A 1063 -26.43 -17.32 9.11
C LYS A 1063 -26.69 -16.53 10.39
N ALA A 1064 -27.79 -16.81 11.08
CA ALA A 1064 -28.13 -16.16 12.34
C ALA A 1064 -27.24 -16.62 13.48
N ASP A 1065 -26.85 -17.90 13.49
CA ASP A 1065 -25.89 -18.45 14.45
C ASP A 1065 -24.51 -17.79 14.28
N ASP A 1066 -23.96 -17.78 13.05
CA ASP A 1066 -22.68 -17.15 12.74
C ASP A 1066 -22.69 -15.64 13.05
N PHE A 1067 -23.78 -14.95 12.67
CA PHE A 1067 -23.95 -13.51 12.96
C PHE A 1067 -24.03 -13.23 14.46
N GLY A 1068 -24.75 -14.06 15.22
CA GLY A 1068 -24.81 -13.95 16.67
C GLY A 1068 -23.46 -14.15 17.35
N GLU A 1069 -22.61 -15.04 16.83
CA GLU A 1069 -21.23 -15.23 17.33
C GLU A 1069 -20.37 -13.99 17.07
N VAL A 1070 -20.37 -13.47 15.84
CA VAL A 1070 -19.64 -12.22 15.50
C VAL A 1070 -20.11 -11.05 16.36
N LEU A 1071 -21.42 -10.86 16.51
CA LEU A 1071 -21.97 -9.76 17.31
C LEU A 1071 -21.63 -9.92 18.81
N SER A 1072 -21.52 -11.16 19.30
CA SER A 1072 -21.18 -11.44 20.70
C SER A 1072 -19.79 -10.93 21.09
N ASP A 1073 -18.83 -11.01 20.18
CA ASP A 1073 -17.45 -10.57 20.41
C ASP A 1073 -17.36 -9.06 20.69
N TYR A 1074 -18.29 -8.27 20.12
CA TYR A 1074 -18.35 -6.83 20.35
C TYR A 1074 -19.26 -6.43 21.52
N LEU A 1075 -20.33 -7.17 21.81
CA LEU A 1075 -21.29 -6.80 22.85
C LEU A 1075 -20.94 -7.37 24.24
N THR A 1076 -20.69 -8.68 24.32
CA THR A 1076 -20.59 -9.39 25.60
C THR A 1076 -19.41 -8.91 26.43
N LYS A 1077 -18.29 -8.54 25.79
CA LYS A 1077 -17.10 -8.04 26.49
C LYS A 1077 -17.39 -6.74 27.25
N TYR A 1078 -18.23 -5.87 26.71
CA TYR A 1078 -18.58 -4.57 27.31
C TYR A 1078 -19.78 -4.62 28.24
N GLY A 1079 -20.42 -5.78 28.40
CA GLY A 1079 -21.62 -5.91 29.21
C GLY A 1079 -22.86 -5.28 28.56
N VAL A 1080 -22.85 -5.13 27.24
CA VAL A 1080 -24.00 -4.63 26.47
C VAL A 1080 -24.95 -5.80 26.22
N ASP A 1081 -26.16 -5.72 26.77
CA ASP A 1081 -27.15 -6.80 26.70
C ASP A 1081 -28.57 -6.33 26.36
N GLY A 1082 -28.82 -5.03 26.25
CA GLY A 1082 -30.13 -4.47 25.93
C GLY A 1082 -31.13 -4.53 27.08
N VAL A 1083 -30.69 -4.81 28.31
CA VAL A 1083 -31.52 -4.91 29.52
C VAL A 1083 -31.15 -3.80 30.50
N LYS A 1084 -31.99 -2.77 30.57
CA LYS A 1084 -31.75 -1.63 31.45
C LYS A 1084 -31.77 -2.02 32.93
N ASP A 1085 -30.68 -1.72 33.63
CA ASP A 1085 -30.51 -1.94 35.08
C ASP A 1085 -30.65 -3.42 35.54
N GLY A 1086 -30.41 -4.39 34.64
CA GLY A 1086 -30.55 -5.83 34.90
C GLY A 1086 -29.51 -6.66 34.13
N ASP A 1087 -29.73 -7.97 34.04
CA ASP A 1087 -28.99 -8.85 33.13
C ASP A 1087 -29.92 -9.61 32.17
N TYR A 1088 -29.36 -10.36 31.23
CA TYR A 1088 -30.11 -11.24 30.31
C TYR A 1088 -31.21 -12.11 30.96
N TRP A 1089 -31.07 -12.51 32.23
CA TRP A 1089 -32.07 -13.31 32.93
C TRP A 1089 -33.29 -12.50 33.38
N ASP A 1090 -33.21 -11.17 33.32
CA ASP A 1090 -34.27 -10.24 33.68
C ASP A 1090 -35.18 -9.87 32.49
N ILE A 1091 -34.93 -10.41 31.28
CA ILE A 1091 -35.78 -10.21 30.10
C ILE A 1091 -37.18 -10.80 30.37
N PRO A 1092 -38.27 -10.00 30.27
CA PRO A 1092 -39.63 -10.49 30.46
C PRO A 1092 -39.97 -11.68 29.56
N GLU A 1093 -40.67 -12.69 30.10
CA GLU A 1093 -41.08 -13.87 29.31
C GLU A 1093 -41.90 -13.49 28.06
N GLU A 1094 -42.61 -12.35 28.10
CA GLU A 1094 -43.41 -11.80 27.01
C GLU A 1094 -42.61 -11.22 25.84
N ASP A 1095 -41.35 -10.88 26.06
CA ASP A 1095 -40.44 -10.38 25.02
C ASP A 1095 -39.74 -11.53 24.26
N TRP A 1096 -39.90 -12.77 24.72
CA TRP A 1096 -39.38 -13.97 24.04
C TRP A 1096 -40.33 -14.45 22.92
N PRO A 1097 -39.80 -14.78 21.72
CA PRO A 1097 -40.60 -15.31 20.63
C PRO A 1097 -41.37 -16.59 21.04
N GLY A 1098 -42.65 -16.66 20.70
CA GLY A 1098 -43.51 -17.83 20.98
C GLY A 1098 -44.24 -17.81 22.33
N TYR A 1099 -44.13 -16.74 23.14
CA TYR A 1099 -44.83 -16.62 24.42
C TYR A 1099 -46.38 -16.72 24.29
N ASP A 1100 -46.95 -16.14 23.24
CA ASP A 1100 -48.40 -16.16 22.97
C ASP A 1100 -48.95 -17.56 22.60
N ASP A 1101 -48.09 -18.50 22.21
CA ASP A 1101 -48.48 -19.88 21.85
C ASP A 1101 -48.62 -20.81 23.08
N GLY A 1102 -48.39 -20.28 24.28
CA GLY A 1102 -48.49 -21.01 25.55
C GLY A 1102 -47.28 -21.92 25.81
N PRO A 1103 -47.10 -22.41 27.05
CA PRO A 1103 -45.83 -22.99 27.47
C PRO A 1103 -45.56 -24.33 26.77
N THR A 1104 -44.69 -24.34 25.77
CA THR A 1104 -43.94 -25.56 25.40
C THR A 1104 -42.73 -25.69 26.32
N ILE A 1105 -42.93 -26.52 27.34
CA ILE A 1105 -41.98 -27.03 28.32
C ILE A 1105 -40.64 -27.43 27.66
N GLY A 1106 -39.53 -26.90 28.16
CA GLY A 1106 -38.19 -27.41 27.82
C GLY A 1106 -37.02 -26.63 28.43
N SER A 1107 -37.02 -26.44 29.75
CA SER A 1107 -35.82 -26.13 30.55
C SER A 1107 -34.69 -27.14 30.37
#